data_AF-A0A519EBE2-F1
#
_entry.id   AF-A0A519EBE2-F1
#
_cell.length_a   1.000
_cell.length_b   1.000
_cell.length_c   1.000
_cell.angle_alpha   90.00
_cell.angle_beta   90.00
_cell.angle_gamma   90.00
#
_symmetry.space_group_name_H-M   'P 1'
#
loop_
_entity.id
_entity.type
_entity.pdbx_description
1 polymer ?
#
loop_
_entity_poly.entity_id
_entity_poly.type
_entity_poly.pdbx_seq_one_letter_code
_entity_poly.pdbx_strand_id
1 'polypeptide(L)'
;MGPWVDTEERKPLQVVVLGGSAGSIDALGTVLGALPNEPGFAVLVITHLDPNEETRLPEVLQDRTTLPVERLEHLTKVQHGRVYVMPENAGVMALDGHFRLTRRTPGLHLPIDAFLASLAQDPDLDGAVVILSGTGQDGAAGIVDLKATGGFILAQAPNTAEHDGMPVAAINTGLVDEVLPPDEIPAALLRRFGEPHHEGDLPGSGGVAQDVDALETALTIVQQKAGVNLGYVKDVNLRRRFLRRVLLQKDRDLAAYLQFLRTDPYEAAALRDDVLIGVTAFFRDAEFVNVLRQVVLPKLLALRHDPIRIWVPACSTGEEVYTIAMLLKEAMNSEGIHRRVQIFGTDLNEASIETARAGRYSAAALENVPQAFRDTAFVPSSGGYLVAKDLREMCVFARHNLLTHAPFSGMGLISCRNMLIYLRKEAQQHVFEVLHYACRNDGFMLLGRAEAASVADGFEHAGAPHLYRKLPNSRRHRPLFPIDALRPWVSDGDAPRVPQPPPPDLVSEAANRVALARYAPPGFVVSQGGEVVQFRGDVSAFIAPASGEATLALPRLLDAALNVPVRTALVEAKRTGQPVRRERIGFKERRYVLEVLPLEAGEAAQHFLVTLAPEPHEPAADAASALSTPPFSPGGARARVDELERTVTTLSDELEATQAQLRTLVVEFESANEELRTANEEMLSTNEELQSANEELQSAKQELESANQELLSLNEELKSRNDELDLANDDLSNLVEGIPLPVVLLDRQLRLRHASPQVAQLFGIAPDALGQAIGQPVVNVTSRFAASQLEQLVQTAVQGLAPVEHEHQDTEGRWWLINVRAYRTADERIDGAVIAFQDIHELRRALESAQHARDDAERANTAKDDFLGMVSHELRAPLNVISGWASVLKQSQERGTLGEATATRAIATILKHCQAQAQLIDDLLDVSRIASGHLTLEMRPLDLSACVRSVVDGLQPAAEAKGLTLSSTGLQQPYRIEGDQRRMQQIVANLVGNALKFTPRDGRITVSLSRIGPTVELAVVDNGIGVAVELLPRLFDRFTQADISRTREYGGLGLGLSIVRHLVLAHGGTVTAHSDGEGRGTRLTVRFPAVELVSDTPETPPRETTASDLVGLRVLLVDDDAHALDALRHLLELAGADVRAAGSVEQGWELIAAASEHPPHVLVSDVAMPGADGYSLVRRLRARERALDTATPLYAVALTGLATLQDRDAAIAAGFDDHLAKPVDVDLLIEKVLIARPR
;
A
#
# COMPACT_ATOMS: atom_id res chain seq x y z
N MET A 1 10.38 -11.29 -53.36
CA MET A 1 10.55 -9.89 -52.96
C MET A 1 9.63 -9.66 -51.77
N GLY A 2 10.18 -9.72 -50.55
CA GLY A 2 9.40 -9.51 -49.34
C GLY A 2 9.28 -8.02 -49.01
N PRO A 3 8.16 -7.57 -48.41
CA PRO A 3 8.14 -6.31 -47.70
C PRO A 3 8.72 -6.55 -46.30
N TRP A 4 9.77 -5.80 -46.00
CA TRP A 4 10.40 -5.73 -44.68
C TRP A 4 9.39 -5.15 -43.69
N VAL A 5 9.00 -5.96 -42.72
CA VAL A 5 8.37 -5.51 -41.47
C VAL A 5 9.53 -5.16 -40.56
N ASP A 6 9.88 -3.88 -40.51
CA ASP A 6 10.78 -3.33 -39.50
C ASP A 6 9.92 -2.96 -38.29
N THR A 7 9.49 -3.98 -37.54
CA THR A 7 9.01 -3.81 -36.17
C THR A 7 10.21 -3.93 -35.24
N GLU A 8 11.12 -2.96 -35.30
CA GLU A 8 11.90 -2.63 -34.11
C GLU A 8 10.93 -1.89 -33.19
N GLU A 9 10.67 -2.46 -32.00
CA GLU A 9 10.15 -1.71 -30.87
C GLU A 9 11.01 -0.45 -30.73
N ARG A 10 10.48 0.74 -31.05
CA ARG A 10 11.18 2.00 -30.82
C ARG A 10 11.47 2.08 -29.33
N LYS A 11 12.71 1.79 -28.94
CA LYS A 11 13.17 2.00 -27.56
C LYS A 11 12.98 3.48 -27.23
N PRO A 12 12.38 3.81 -26.08
CA PRO A 12 12.24 5.20 -25.65
C PRO A 12 13.62 5.84 -25.52
N LEU A 13 13.73 7.10 -25.92
CA LEU A 13 14.97 7.86 -25.85
C LEU A 13 15.31 8.14 -24.38
N GLN A 14 16.48 7.69 -23.94
CA GLN A 14 16.93 7.87 -22.56
C GLN A 14 17.44 9.30 -22.32
N VAL A 15 16.96 9.93 -21.24
CA VAL A 15 17.30 11.30 -20.85
C VAL A 15 17.68 11.36 -19.37
N VAL A 16 18.82 11.96 -19.06
CA VAL A 16 19.28 12.25 -17.70
C VAL A 16 19.19 13.75 -17.43
N VAL A 17 18.44 14.14 -16.41
CA VAL A 17 18.27 15.52 -15.97
C VAL A 17 19.24 15.79 -14.82
N LEU A 18 20.10 16.78 -14.95
CA LEU A 18 20.94 17.28 -13.86
C LEU A 18 20.35 18.59 -13.35
N GLY A 19 19.73 18.55 -12.17
CA GLY A 19 19.06 19.69 -11.55
C GLY A 19 19.85 20.24 -10.36
N GLY A 20 20.09 21.55 -10.31
CA GLY A 20 20.81 22.18 -9.20
C GLY A 20 20.70 23.71 -9.17
N SER A 21 21.28 24.36 -8.17
CA SER A 21 21.38 25.82 -8.10
C SER A 21 22.79 26.31 -8.49
N ALA A 22 23.10 27.59 -8.30
CA ALA A 22 24.42 28.17 -8.60
C ALA A 22 25.60 27.42 -7.96
N GLY A 23 25.43 26.82 -6.77
CA GLY A 23 26.45 25.99 -6.09
C GLY A 23 26.63 24.58 -6.66
N SER A 24 25.91 24.20 -7.72
CA SER A 24 26.03 22.87 -8.35
C SER A 24 27.09 22.81 -9.46
N ILE A 25 27.71 23.93 -9.86
CA ILE A 25 28.60 23.99 -11.05
C ILE A 25 29.77 23.01 -10.93
N ASP A 26 30.43 22.94 -9.77
CA ASP A 26 31.54 21.99 -9.59
C ASP A 26 31.08 20.52 -9.55
N ALA A 27 29.90 20.26 -8.98
CA ALA A 27 29.30 18.93 -9.00
C ALA A 27 28.87 18.51 -10.43
N LEU A 28 28.26 19.41 -11.20
CA LEU A 28 27.92 19.22 -12.61
C LEU A 28 29.16 18.90 -13.44
N GLY A 29 30.24 19.67 -13.25
CA GLY A 29 31.51 19.41 -13.92
C GLY A 29 32.14 18.07 -13.57
N THR A 30 32.04 17.65 -12.30
CA THR A 30 32.55 16.34 -11.83
C THR A 30 31.77 15.18 -12.46
N VAL A 31 30.43 15.29 -12.50
CA VAL A 31 29.56 14.27 -13.10
C VAL A 31 29.78 14.19 -14.61
N LEU A 32 29.76 15.33 -15.32
CA LEU A 32 29.89 15.38 -16.77
C LEU A 32 31.30 15.00 -17.28
N GLY A 33 32.34 15.28 -16.50
CA GLY A 33 33.72 14.96 -16.88
C GLY A 33 34.09 13.49 -16.74
N ALA A 34 33.31 12.71 -15.99
CA ALA A 34 33.51 11.28 -15.81
C ALA A 34 32.59 10.43 -16.72
N LEU A 35 31.73 11.04 -17.54
CA LEU A 35 30.94 10.34 -18.55
C LEU A 35 31.77 10.03 -19.81
N PRO A 36 31.57 8.85 -20.45
CA PRO A 36 32.21 8.51 -21.71
C PRO A 36 31.62 9.32 -22.88
N ASN A 37 32.30 9.33 -24.02
CA ASN A 37 31.88 10.05 -25.24
C ASN A 37 30.53 9.56 -25.82
N GLU A 38 30.15 8.31 -25.55
CA GLU A 38 28.89 7.71 -25.96
C GLU A 38 28.21 7.05 -24.74
N PRO A 39 27.50 7.83 -23.90
CA PRO A 39 26.91 7.33 -22.67
C PRO A 39 25.59 6.55 -22.88
N GLY A 40 25.02 6.55 -24.09
CA GLY A 40 23.74 5.90 -24.40
C GLY A 40 22.48 6.71 -24.04
N PHE A 41 22.65 7.92 -23.50
CA PHE A 41 21.56 8.83 -23.12
C PHE A 41 21.88 10.30 -23.46
N ALA A 42 20.85 11.15 -23.47
CA ALA A 42 20.98 12.60 -23.55
C ALA A 42 21.05 13.21 -22.15
N VAL A 43 21.78 14.32 -21.96
CA VAL A 43 21.83 15.02 -20.68
C VAL A 43 21.18 16.39 -20.79
N LEU A 44 20.25 16.73 -19.88
CA LEU A 44 19.65 18.06 -19.77
C LEU A 44 20.07 18.70 -18.44
N VAL A 45 20.73 19.85 -18.49
CA VAL A 45 21.14 20.62 -17.32
C VAL A 45 20.13 21.73 -17.06
N ILE A 46 19.49 21.70 -15.89
CA ILE A 46 18.54 22.70 -15.42
C ILE A 46 19.09 23.34 -14.16
N THR A 47 19.41 24.64 -14.23
CA THR A 47 19.89 25.41 -13.08
C THR A 47 19.04 26.65 -12.82
N HIS A 48 18.98 27.07 -11.55
CA HIS A 48 18.44 28.39 -11.20
C HIS A 48 19.44 29.47 -11.63
N LEU A 49 19.11 30.20 -12.70
CA LEU A 49 19.93 31.30 -13.23
C LEU A 49 19.21 32.64 -13.02
N ASP A 50 19.97 33.71 -12.77
CA ASP A 50 19.43 35.07 -12.72
C ASP A 50 18.91 35.46 -14.12
N PRO A 51 17.67 35.99 -14.25
CA PRO A 51 17.12 36.38 -15.55
C PRO A 51 17.88 37.52 -16.26
N ASN A 52 18.75 38.26 -15.57
CA ASN A 52 19.41 39.46 -16.10
C ASN A 52 20.91 39.27 -16.40
N GLU A 53 21.50 38.10 -16.15
CA GLU A 53 22.90 37.83 -16.43
C GLU A 53 23.04 36.82 -17.57
N GLU A 54 23.78 37.17 -18.63
CA GLU A 54 24.15 36.22 -19.69
C GLU A 54 25.09 35.15 -19.13
N THR A 55 24.60 33.91 -19.11
CA THR A 55 25.29 32.80 -18.44
C THR A 55 26.28 32.11 -19.38
N ARG A 56 27.58 32.19 -19.04
CA ARG A 56 28.66 31.44 -19.72
C ARG A 56 28.71 29.95 -19.34
N LEU A 57 27.62 29.41 -18.81
CA LEU A 57 27.55 28.04 -18.29
C LEU A 57 27.84 26.96 -19.36
N PRO A 58 27.33 27.07 -20.61
CA PRO A 58 27.68 26.11 -21.67
C PRO A 58 29.19 26.06 -21.93
N GLU A 59 29.87 27.21 -21.91
CA GLU A 59 31.32 27.31 -22.14
C GLU A 59 32.12 26.68 -20.98
N VAL A 60 31.70 26.94 -19.74
CA VAL A 60 32.33 26.38 -18.52
C VAL A 60 32.17 24.86 -18.46
N LEU A 61 31.02 24.34 -18.86
CA LEU A 61 30.78 22.90 -18.89
C LEU A 61 31.51 22.23 -20.06
N GLN A 62 31.61 22.90 -21.22
CA GLN A 62 32.34 22.39 -22.38
C GLN A 62 33.82 22.14 -22.08
N ASP A 63 34.46 22.96 -21.24
CA ASP A 63 35.85 22.76 -20.80
C ASP A 63 36.04 21.53 -19.90
N ARG A 64 34.95 20.99 -19.32
CA ARG A 64 34.98 19.87 -18.36
C ARG A 64 34.45 18.56 -18.91
N THR A 65 33.91 18.51 -20.13
CA THR A 65 33.40 17.29 -20.76
C THR A 65 33.80 17.21 -22.24
N THR A 66 33.95 15.99 -22.74
CA THR A 66 34.20 15.71 -24.15
C THR A 66 32.90 15.65 -24.98
N LEU A 67 31.74 15.62 -24.32
CA LEU A 67 30.44 15.67 -24.98
C LEU A 67 30.17 17.07 -25.55
N PRO A 68 29.45 17.20 -26.68
CA PRO A 68 29.02 18.50 -27.20
C PRO A 68 28.02 19.13 -26.22
N VAL A 69 28.34 20.34 -25.73
CA VAL A 69 27.47 21.14 -24.87
C VAL A 69 26.80 22.23 -25.71
N GLU A 70 25.47 22.18 -25.80
CA GLU A 70 24.69 23.11 -26.61
C GLU A 70 23.67 23.88 -25.75
N ARG A 71 23.48 25.16 -26.06
CA ARG A 71 22.39 25.94 -25.48
C ARG A 71 21.08 25.45 -26.10
N LEU A 72 20.10 25.13 -25.25
CA LEU A 72 18.85 24.56 -25.70
C LEU A 72 18.03 25.58 -26.52
N GLU A 73 17.55 25.18 -27.70
CA GLU A 73 16.66 25.98 -28.56
C GLU A 73 15.20 25.46 -28.49
N HIS A 74 14.24 26.26 -28.97
CA HIS A 74 12.82 25.87 -28.93
C HIS A 74 12.56 24.69 -29.89
N LEU A 75 11.92 23.63 -29.38
CA LEU A 75 11.63 22.38 -30.11
C LEU A 75 12.89 21.64 -30.58
N THR A 76 13.91 21.63 -29.73
CA THR A 76 15.13 20.84 -29.99
C THR A 76 14.81 19.34 -29.89
N LYS A 77 15.12 18.58 -30.93
CA LYS A 77 14.96 17.11 -30.92
C LYS A 77 16.01 16.48 -30.00
N VAL A 78 15.58 15.57 -29.12
CA VAL A 78 16.46 14.88 -28.19
C VAL A 78 17.40 13.93 -28.95
N GLN A 79 18.70 13.99 -28.65
CA GLN A 79 19.74 13.12 -29.22
C GLN A 79 20.70 12.65 -28.12
N HIS A 80 21.05 11.36 -28.14
CA HIS A 80 22.04 10.77 -27.22
C HIS A 80 23.43 11.36 -27.42
N GLY A 81 24.25 11.31 -26.37
CA GLY A 81 25.63 11.79 -26.41
C GLY A 81 25.77 13.31 -26.55
N ARG A 82 24.74 14.07 -26.16
CA ARG A 82 24.75 15.53 -26.12
C ARG A 82 24.30 16.05 -24.76
N VAL A 83 24.84 17.20 -24.37
CA VAL A 83 24.47 17.93 -23.15
C VAL A 83 23.74 19.20 -23.56
N TYR A 84 22.49 19.33 -23.14
CA TYR A 84 21.65 20.51 -23.38
C TYR A 84 21.60 21.37 -22.12
N VAL A 85 21.83 22.66 -22.26
CA VAL A 85 21.76 23.62 -21.14
C VAL A 85 20.58 24.56 -21.34
N MET A 86 19.72 24.65 -20.33
CA MET A 86 18.56 25.55 -20.34
C MET A 86 19.01 27.03 -20.43
N PRO A 87 18.45 27.85 -21.33
CA PRO A 87 18.78 29.27 -21.46
C PRO A 87 18.22 30.11 -20.30
N GLU A 88 18.81 31.29 -20.05
CA GLU A 88 18.26 32.21 -19.05
C GLU A 88 16.82 32.67 -19.39
N ASN A 89 16.03 32.93 -18.34
CA ASN A 89 14.67 33.45 -18.43
C ASN A 89 13.65 32.56 -19.20
N ALA A 90 13.90 31.25 -19.30
CA ALA A 90 13.00 30.28 -19.90
C ALA A 90 12.76 29.08 -18.97
N GLY A 91 11.62 28.41 -19.15
CA GLY A 91 11.38 27.05 -18.66
C GLY A 91 11.56 26.03 -19.78
N VAL A 92 11.56 24.75 -19.43
CA VAL A 92 11.67 23.64 -20.40
C VAL A 92 10.62 22.58 -20.09
N MET A 93 10.04 21.98 -21.13
CA MET A 93 9.12 20.86 -21.07
C MET A 93 9.51 19.79 -22.08
N ALA A 94 9.24 18.52 -21.76
CA ALA A 94 9.30 17.40 -22.70
C ALA A 94 7.96 17.28 -23.46
N LEU A 95 8.03 17.06 -24.77
CA LEU A 95 6.87 16.83 -25.63
C LEU A 95 7.27 16.05 -26.88
N ASP A 96 6.71 14.86 -27.08
CA ASP A 96 6.90 13.98 -28.24
C ASP A 96 8.38 13.77 -28.60
N GLY A 97 9.22 13.51 -27.60
CA GLY A 97 10.67 13.32 -27.79
C GLY A 97 11.45 14.59 -28.18
N HIS A 98 10.87 15.77 -27.96
CA HIS A 98 11.51 17.08 -28.14
C HIS A 98 11.52 17.89 -26.84
N PHE A 99 12.51 18.77 -26.69
CA PHE A 99 12.56 19.77 -25.64
C PHE A 99 11.94 21.08 -26.11
N ARG A 100 10.87 21.51 -25.45
CA ARG A 100 10.13 22.74 -25.74
C ARG A 100 10.46 23.80 -24.69
N LEU A 101 11.03 24.92 -25.13
CA LEU A 101 11.20 26.10 -24.27
C LEU A 101 9.84 26.78 -24.02
N THR A 102 9.58 27.13 -22.77
CA THR A 102 8.43 27.91 -22.34
C THR A 102 8.87 29.27 -21.79
N ARG A 103 8.01 30.28 -21.90
CA ARG A 103 8.30 31.59 -21.31
C ARG A 103 8.18 31.52 -19.79
N ARG A 104 9.10 32.16 -19.08
CA ARG A 104 9.01 32.31 -17.63
C ARG A 104 7.69 32.99 -17.25
N THR A 105 6.88 32.31 -16.44
CA THR A 105 5.65 32.85 -15.87
C THR A 105 5.95 33.72 -14.63
N PRO A 106 5.16 34.80 -14.38
CA PRO A 106 5.30 35.58 -13.16
C PRO A 106 4.91 34.73 -11.93
N GLY A 107 5.82 34.54 -10.97
CA GLY A 107 5.58 33.74 -9.77
C GLY A 107 6.79 32.92 -9.32
N LEU A 108 6.54 31.88 -8.51
CA LEU A 108 7.56 30.93 -8.06
C LEU A 108 8.04 30.10 -9.27
N HIS A 109 9.33 30.21 -9.63
CA HIS A 109 9.90 29.54 -10.81
C HIS A 109 10.62 28.26 -10.38
N LEU A 110 9.96 27.11 -10.57
CA LEU A 110 10.45 25.75 -10.25
C LEU A 110 10.67 24.92 -11.53
N PRO A 111 11.71 25.23 -12.32
CA PRO A 111 11.91 24.61 -13.63
C PRO A 111 12.23 23.11 -13.56
N ILE A 112 12.82 22.62 -12.45
CA ILE A 112 13.14 21.20 -12.32
C ILE A 112 11.84 20.41 -12.10
N ASP A 113 11.00 20.82 -11.16
CA ASP A 113 9.70 20.17 -10.91
C ASP A 113 8.81 20.18 -12.17
N ALA A 114 8.71 21.32 -12.86
CA ALA A 114 7.92 21.46 -14.07
C ALA A 114 8.39 20.54 -15.20
N PHE A 115 9.71 20.42 -15.40
CA PHE A 115 10.27 19.54 -16.42
C PHE A 115 10.02 18.07 -16.09
N LEU A 116 10.30 17.64 -14.86
CA LEU A 116 10.12 16.24 -14.44
C LEU A 116 8.66 15.78 -14.56
N ALA A 117 7.70 16.66 -14.25
CA ALA A 117 6.28 16.37 -14.45
C ALA A 117 5.93 16.18 -15.93
N SER A 118 6.51 16.99 -16.83
CA SER A 118 6.32 16.81 -18.28
C SER A 118 7.04 15.59 -18.84
N LEU A 119 8.23 15.26 -18.33
CA LEU A 119 8.99 14.06 -18.69
C LEU A 119 8.24 12.78 -18.29
N ALA A 120 7.56 12.80 -17.14
CA ALA A 120 6.72 11.68 -16.71
C ALA A 120 5.48 11.48 -17.59
N GLN A 121 5.05 12.48 -18.36
CA GLN A 121 3.88 12.40 -19.23
C GLN A 121 4.23 12.00 -20.67
N ASP A 122 5.51 12.04 -21.05
CA ASP A 122 5.98 11.73 -22.40
C ASP A 122 6.37 10.24 -22.51
N PRO A 123 5.61 9.41 -23.24
CA PRO A 123 5.88 7.97 -23.37
C PRO A 123 7.10 7.66 -24.26
N ASP A 124 7.60 8.62 -25.04
CA ASP A 124 8.74 8.44 -25.94
C ASP A 124 10.10 8.61 -25.23
N LEU A 125 10.09 9.05 -23.96
CA LEU A 125 11.29 9.30 -23.16
C LEU A 125 11.35 8.42 -21.90
N ASP A 126 12.51 7.81 -21.63
CA ASP A 126 12.80 7.15 -20.35
C ASP A 126 13.78 8.02 -19.55
N GLY A 127 13.32 8.48 -18.39
CA GLY A 127 13.93 9.59 -17.66
C GLY A 127 14.67 9.19 -16.40
N ALA A 128 15.82 9.81 -16.16
CA ALA A 128 16.43 9.88 -14.85
C ALA A 128 16.70 11.32 -14.42
N VAL A 129 16.78 11.54 -13.11
CA VAL A 129 17.11 12.83 -12.53
C VAL A 129 18.20 12.69 -11.49
N VAL A 130 19.12 13.65 -11.48
CA VAL A 130 20.13 13.83 -10.44
C VAL A 130 19.88 15.20 -9.80
N ILE A 131 19.47 15.20 -8.53
CA ILE A 131 19.35 16.44 -7.75
C ILE A 131 20.69 16.74 -7.07
N LEU A 132 21.32 17.81 -7.53
CA LEU A 132 22.61 18.30 -7.07
C LEU A 132 22.43 19.47 -6.09
N SER A 133 23.56 19.98 -5.61
CA SER A 133 23.62 21.05 -4.62
C SER A 133 22.77 22.29 -4.98
N GLY A 134 22.03 22.80 -4.00
CA GLY A 134 21.28 24.04 -4.16
C GLY A 134 20.39 24.38 -2.97
N THR A 135 19.90 25.62 -2.97
CA THR A 135 19.01 26.16 -1.94
C THR A 135 17.56 26.08 -2.42
N GLY A 136 16.68 25.41 -1.70
CA GLY A 136 15.26 25.30 -2.02
C GLY A 136 14.73 23.87 -2.01
N GLN A 137 13.53 23.68 -2.58
CA GLN A 137 12.85 22.37 -2.67
C GLN A 137 12.56 21.96 -4.13
N ASP A 138 13.05 22.71 -5.12
CA ASP A 138 12.83 22.41 -6.54
C ASP A 138 13.42 21.05 -6.91
N GLY A 139 12.62 20.21 -7.56
CA GLY A 139 12.91 18.81 -7.86
C GLY A 139 12.24 17.82 -6.91
N ALA A 140 11.83 18.22 -5.70
CA ALA A 140 11.21 17.31 -4.74
C ALA A 140 9.78 16.89 -5.15
N ALA A 141 9.00 17.77 -5.76
CA ALA A 141 7.65 17.43 -6.23
C ALA A 141 7.71 16.63 -7.54
N GLY A 142 8.55 17.03 -8.48
CA GLY A 142 8.71 16.37 -9.78
C GLY A 142 9.34 14.99 -9.71
N ILE A 143 10.17 14.72 -8.68
CA ILE A 143 10.65 13.37 -8.36
C ILE A 143 9.49 12.40 -8.11
N VAL A 144 8.39 12.86 -7.50
CA VAL A 144 7.20 12.03 -7.25
C VAL A 144 6.57 11.60 -8.57
N ASP A 145 6.44 12.54 -9.50
CA ASP A 145 5.83 12.32 -10.81
C ASP A 145 6.70 11.40 -11.68
N LEU A 146 8.02 11.65 -11.75
CA LEU A 146 8.96 10.81 -12.49
C LEU A 146 9.04 9.39 -11.91
N LYS A 147 8.91 9.24 -10.58
CA LYS A 147 8.95 7.92 -9.95
C LYS A 147 7.74 7.07 -10.28
N ALA A 148 6.57 7.69 -10.44
CA ALA A 148 5.33 7.00 -10.79
C ALA A 148 5.40 6.28 -12.15
N THR A 149 6.25 6.76 -13.08
CA THR A 149 6.45 6.14 -14.40
C THR A 149 7.68 5.24 -14.49
N GLY A 150 8.37 5.00 -13.36
CA GLY A 150 9.53 4.09 -13.30
C GLY A 150 10.89 4.75 -13.52
N GLY A 151 10.97 6.08 -13.52
CA GLY A 151 12.22 6.81 -13.69
C GLY A 151 13.24 6.59 -12.54
N PHE A 152 14.52 6.84 -12.86
CA PHE A 152 15.66 6.63 -11.96
C PHE A 152 16.11 7.95 -11.32
N ILE A 153 16.29 7.97 -10.01
CA ILE A 153 16.37 9.19 -9.22
C ILE A 153 17.62 9.12 -8.35
N LEU A 154 18.54 10.04 -8.54
CA LEU A 154 19.77 10.17 -7.76
C LEU A 154 19.76 11.50 -7.03
N ALA A 155 20.34 11.54 -5.82
CA ALA A 155 20.61 12.78 -5.11
C ALA A 155 22.07 12.84 -4.70
N GLN A 156 22.66 14.03 -4.78
CA GLN A 156 23.99 14.26 -4.25
C GLN A 156 24.01 14.02 -2.72
N ALA A 157 25.04 13.32 -2.23
CA ALA A 157 25.20 13.12 -0.80
C ALA A 157 25.28 14.47 -0.06
N PRO A 158 24.41 14.75 0.94
CA PRO A 158 24.30 16.09 1.57
C PRO A 158 25.62 16.62 2.14
N ASN A 159 26.48 15.73 2.65
CA ASN A 159 27.79 16.06 3.18
C ASN A 159 28.84 16.46 2.12
N THR A 160 28.53 16.26 0.84
CA THR A 160 29.37 16.68 -0.31
C THR A 160 28.80 17.87 -1.07
N ALA A 161 27.61 18.35 -0.67
CA ALA A 161 26.94 19.48 -1.30
C ALA A 161 27.37 20.80 -0.63
N GLU A 162 27.63 21.85 -1.42
CA GLU A 162 27.92 23.19 -0.90
C GLU A 162 26.70 23.79 -0.18
N HIS A 163 25.52 23.54 -0.76
CA HIS A 163 24.20 23.76 -0.19
C HIS A 163 23.38 22.48 -0.27
N ASP A 164 22.92 21.97 0.88
CA ASP A 164 22.25 20.68 1.02
C ASP A 164 20.72 20.74 0.93
N GLY A 165 20.13 21.94 0.87
CA GLY A 165 18.67 22.14 0.87
C GLY A 165 17.92 21.32 -0.19
N MET A 166 18.32 21.42 -1.45
CA MET A 166 17.69 20.67 -2.55
C MET A 166 17.93 19.14 -2.46
N PRO A 167 19.16 18.64 -2.26
CA PRO A 167 19.39 17.21 -2.03
C PRO A 167 18.63 16.65 -0.82
N VAL A 168 18.59 17.37 0.30
CA VAL A 168 17.85 16.95 1.50
C VAL A 168 16.34 16.94 1.24
N ALA A 169 15.80 17.95 0.53
CA ALA A 169 14.40 17.97 0.13
C ALA A 169 14.05 16.77 -0.76
N ALA A 170 14.88 16.46 -1.77
CA ALA A 170 14.73 15.29 -2.62
C ALA A 170 14.81 13.98 -1.81
N ILE A 171 15.78 13.84 -0.91
CA ILE A 171 15.93 12.65 -0.04
C ILE A 171 14.73 12.47 0.88
N ASN A 172 14.18 13.56 1.42
CA ASN A 172 13.02 13.54 2.31
C ASN A 172 11.72 13.09 1.61
N THR A 173 11.66 13.11 0.27
CA THR A 173 10.56 12.47 -0.48
C THR A 173 10.53 10.95 -0.28
N GLY A 174 11.69 10.35 0.05
CA GLY A 174 11.86 8.91 0.17
C GLY A 174 11.74 8.14 -1.15
N LEU A 175 11.89 8.84 -2.29
CA LEU A 175 11.77 8.29 -3.65
C LEU A 175 13.11 8.24 -4.42
N VAL A 176 14.19 8.80 -3.85
CA VAL A 176 15.55 8.74 -4.40
C VAL A 176 16.06 7.30 -4.36
N ASP A 177 16.58 6.80 -5.48
CA ASP A 177 17.13 5.46 -5.65
C ASP A 177 18.51 5.30 -5.00
N GLU A 178 19.45 6.21 -5.28
CA GLU A 178 20.79 6.20 -4.67
C GLU A 178 21.20 7.63 -4.27
N VAL A 179 21.85 7.72 -3.10
CA VAL A 179 22.44 8.97 -2.59
C VAL A 179 23.95 8.81 -2.67
N LEU A 180 24.58 9.52 -3.59
CA LEU A 180 25.97 9.29 -3.99
C LEU A 180 26.77 10.60 -3.99
N PRO A 181 28.08 10.55 -3.69
CA PRO A 181 28.96 11.69 -3.95
C PRO A 181 29.10 11.92 -5.47
N PRO A 182 29.41 13.15 -5.93
CA PRO A 182 29.40 13.50 -7.37
C PRO A 182 30.28 12.64 -8.28
N ASP A 183 31.33 12.03 -7.74
CA ASP A 183 32.26 11.14 -8.42
C ASP A 183 31.70 9.73 -8.68
N GLU A 184 30.74 9.26 -7.86
CA GLU A 184 30.12 7.94 -8.01
C GLU A 184 28.83 7.97 -8.87
N ILE A 185 28.22 9.15 -9.04
CA ILE A 185 26.99 9.35 -9.84
C ILE A 185 27.11 8.85 -11.29
N PRO A 186 28.19 9.13 -12.04
CA PRO A 186 28.34 8.67 -13.44
C PRO A 186 28.29 7.15 -13.57
N ALA A 187 28.92 6.42 -12.64
CA ALA A 187 28.93 4.96 -12.64
C ALA A 187 27.52 4.38 -12.42
N ALA A 188 26.71 5.01 -11.57
CA ALA A 188 25.32 4.62 -11.34
C ALA A 188 24.44 4.89 -12.58
N LEU A 189 24.63 6.01 -13.27
CA LEU A 189 23.92 6.33 -14.51
C LEU A 189 24.26 5.34 -15.63
N LEU A 190 25.54 5.01 -15.81
CA LEU A 190 25.98 4.02 -16.79
C LEU A 190 25.49 2.60 -16.46
N ARG A 191 25.39 2.23 -15.18
CA ARG A 191 24.78 0.96 -14.76
C ARG A 191 23.31 0.85 -15.16
N ARG A 192 22.58 1.98 -15.18
CA ARG A 192 21.15 2.03 -15.50
C ARG A 192 20.88 2.10 -17.00
N PHE A 193 21.68 2.85 -17.75
CA PHE A 193 21.40 3.23 -19.15
C PHE A 193 22.50 2.85 -20.15
N GLY A 194 23.68 2.39 -19.72
CA GLY A 194 24.75 1.96 -20.62
C GLY A 194 24.41 0.67 -21.38
N GLU A 195 24.87 0.55 -22.62
CA GLU A 195 24.78 -0.71 -23.37
C GLU A 195 25.69 -1.80 -22.76
N PRO A 196 25.29 -3.09 -22.84
CA PRO A 196 26.01 -4.19 -22.21
C PRO A 196 27.29 -4.50 -22.98
N HIS A 197 28.43 -3.96 -22.54
CA HIS A 197 29.74 -4.41 -23.00
C HIS A 197 30.57 -4.98 -21.85
N HIS A 198 30.80 -6.29 -22.00
CA HIS A 198 31.76 -7.17 -21.34
C HIS A 198 31.59 -7.49 -19.84
N GLU A 199 31.02 -8.68 -19.60
CA GLU A 199 31.32 -9.53 -18.44
C GLU A 199 32.85 -9.70 -18.32
N GLY A 200 33.43 -9.10 -17.29
CA GLY A 200 34.83 -9.23 -16.95
C GLY A 200 35.24 -8.17 -15.94
N ASP A 201 35.32 -8.58 -14.68
CA ASP A 201 35.83 -7.83 -13.53
C ASP A 201 34.92 -6.76 -12.91
N LEU A 202 34.02 -7.22 -12.02
CA LEU A 202 33.69 -6.57 -10.73
C LEU A 202 33.15 -7.64 -9.76
N PRO A 203 33.65 -7.74 -8.50
CA PRO A 203 33.23 -8.77 -7.57
C PRO A 203 31.93 -8.36 -6.85
N GLY A 204 30.87 -9.16 -6.98
CA GLY A 204 29.68 -9.01 -6.12
C GLY A 204 28.30 -9.29 -6.71
N SER A 205 28.15 -10.06 -7.78
CA SER A 205 26.81 -10.44 -8.30
C SER A 205 26.29 -11.73 -7.67
N GLY A 206 26.17 -11.76 -6.33
CA GLY A 206 25.59 -12.87 -5.56
C GLY A 206 24.41 -12.49 -4.64
N GLY A 207 24.07 -11.20 -4.50
CA GLY A 207 23.20 -10.73 -3.41
C GLY A 207 21.68 -10.74 -3.65
N VAL A 208 21.20 -10.80 -4.90
CA VAL A 208 19.78 -10.50 -5.19
C VAL A 208 18.81 -11.50 -4.55
N ALA A 209 19.20 -12.78 -4.41
CA ALA A 209 18.39 -13.80 -3.76
C ALA A 209 18.46 -13.77 -2.22
N GLN A 210 19.59 -13.38 -1.64
CA GLN A 210 19.75 -13.24 -0.18
C GLN A 210 19.01 -12.02 0.38
N ASP A 211 18.91 -10.94 -0.39
CA ASP A 211 18.20 -9.72 0.01
C ASP A 211 16.68 -9.89 0.12
N VAL A 212 16.09 -10.77 -0.71
CA VAL A 212 14.63 -11.02 -0.73
C VAL A 212 14.20 -11.78 0.52
N ASP A 213 14.95 -12.83 0.89
CA ASP A 213 14.72 -13.64 2.09
C ASP A 213 14.95 -12.83 3.39
N ALA A 214 15.95 -11.94 3.37
CA ALA A 214 16.22 -11.03 4.48
C ALA A 214 15.11 -9.97 4.66
N LEU A 215 14.56 -9.44 3.56
CA LEU A 215 13.45 -8.48 3.63
C LEU A 215 12.18 -9.13 4.18
N GLU A 216 11.82 -10.34 3.73
CA GLU A 216 10.67 -11.07 4.28
C GLU A 216 10.83 -11.36 5.78
N THR A 217 12.06 -11.72 6.18
CA THR A 217 12.40 -11.90 7.60
C THR A 217 12.25 -10.60 8.39
N ALA A 218 12.73 -9.47 7.87
CA ALA A 218 12.60 -8.16 8.50
C ALA A 218 11.13 -7.73 8.63
N LEU A 219 10.33 -7.91 7.58
CA LEU A 219 8.90 -7.63 7.57
C LEU A 219 8.15 -8.45 8.63
N THR A 220 8.50 -9.72 8.78
CA THR A 220 7.94 -10.60 9.82
C THR A 220 8.28 -10.09 11.23
N ILE A 221 9.53 -9.65 11.46
CA ILE A 221 9.96 -9.09 12.75
C ILE A 221 9.24 -7.78 13.07
N VAL A 222 9.10 -6.88 12.08
CA VAL A 222 8.34 -5.63 12.25
C VAL A 222 6.87 -5.92 12.56
N GLN A 223 6.27 -6.90 11.88
CA GLN A 223 4.89 -7.30 12.16
C GLN A 223 4.73 -7.82 13.59
N GLN A 224 5.64 -8.68 14.07
CA GLN A 224 5.62 -9.23 15.43
C GLN A 224 5.82 -8.16 16.50
N LYS A 225 6.75 -7.22 16.31
CA LYS A 225 7.11 -6.20 17.32
C LYS A 225 6.26 -4.94 17.28
N ALA A 226 5.88 -4.48 16.09
CA ALA A 226 5.21 -3.19 15.89
C ALA A 226 3.71 -3.33 15.55
N GLY A 227 3.22 -4.56 15.33
CA GLY A 227 1.80 -4.85 15.12
C GLY A 227 1.23 -4.33 13.79
N VAL A 228 2.10 -4.02 12.82
CA VAL A 228 1.72 -3.53 11.49
C VAL A 228 2.24 -4.50 10.44
N ASN A 229 1.33 -5.04 9.63
CA ASN A 229 1.73 -5.83 8.47
C ASN A 229 2.02 -4.88 7.29
N LEU A 230 3.30 -4.78 6.92
CA LEU A 230 3.77 -3.95 5.82
C LEU A 230 3.77 -4.68 4.47
N GLY A 231 3.40 -5.97 4.41
CA GLY A 231 3.35 -6.77 3.19
C GLY A 231 2.32 -6.29 2.13
N TYR A 232 1.48 -5.32 2.49
CA TYR A 232 0.52 -4.68 1.59
C TYR A 232 1.11 -3.48 0.81
N VAL A 233 2.32 -3.04 1.18
CA VAL A 233 3.06 -1.97 0.49
C VAL A 233 3.83 -2.57 -0.68
N LYS A 234 4.02 -1.82 -1.77
CA LYS A 234 4.80 -2.26 -2.95
C LYS A 234 6.24 -2.61 -2.57
N ASP A 235 6.73 -3.75 -3.06
CA ASP A 235 8.03 -4.35 -2.68
C ASP A 235 9.25 -3.48 -2.96
N VAL A 236 9.19 -2.69 -4.04
CA VAL A 236 10.29 -1.83 -4.47
C VAL A 236 10.59 -0.73 -3.43
N ASN A 237 9.58 -0.22 -2.73
CA ASN A 237 9.76 0.80 -1.68
C ASN A 237 10.21 0.20 -0.34
N LEU A 238 9.72 -1.00 -0.01
CA LEU A 238 10.10 -1.72 1.22
C LEU A 238 11.56 -2.16 1.19
N ARG A 239 12.00 -2.77 0.08
CA ARG A 239 13.38 -3.25 -0.06
C ARG A 239 14.39 -2.13 0.06
N ARG A 240 14.13 -0.98 -0.58
CA ARG A 240 15.05 0.17 -0.58
C ARG A 240 15.17 0.82 0.78
N ARG A 241 14.07 1.01 1.51
CA ARG A 241 14.08 1.59 2.86
C ARG A 241 14.70 0.65 3.89
N PHE A 242 14.45 -0.65 3.74
CA PHE A 242 15.15 -1.69 4.50
C PHE A 242 16.68 -1.64 4.25
N LEU A 243 17.12 -1.61 2.99
CA LEU A 243 18.55 -1.52 2.65
C LEU A 243 19.18 -0.19 3.10
N ARG A 244 18.48 0.95 2.98
CA ARG A 244 18.93 2.24 3.51
C ARG A 244 19.20 2.16 5.02
N ARG A 245 18.29 1.54 5.77
CA ARG A 245 18.45 1.35 7.21
C ARG A 245 19.61 0.43 7.56
N VAL A 246 19.86 -0.62 6.78
CA VAL A 246 21.06 -1.47 6.89
C VAL A 246 22.33 -0.64 6.67
N LEU A 247 22.34 0.25 5.66
CA LEU A 247 23.48 1.10 5.32
C LEU A 247 23.76 2.22 6.33
N LEU A 248 22.73 2.67 7.05
CA LEU A 248 22.87 3.65 8.14
C LEU A 248 23.49 3.03 9.41
N GLN A 249 23.57 1.70 9.50
CA GLN A 249 24.27 1.02 10.60
C GLN A 249 25.78 1.03 10.38
N LYS A 250 26.52 1.05 11.48
CA LYS A 250 27.99 1.11 11.46
C LYS A 250 28.63 -0.09 10.77
N ASP A 251 28.01 -1.26 10.86
CA ASP A 251 28.57 -2.53 10.39
C ASP A 251 28.18 -2.87 8.95
N ARG A 252 27.15 -2.20 8.40
CA ARG A 252 26.62 -2.38 7.03
C ARG A 252 26.34 -3.83 6.63
N ASP A 253 26.19 -4.73 7.61
CA ASP A 253 25.93 -6.15 7.43
C ASP A 253 24.43 -6.46 7.63
N LEU A 254 23.89 -7.22 6.69
CA LEU A 254 22.48 -7.58 6.63
C LEU A 254 22.09 -8.54 7.77
N ALA A 255 22.96 -9.49 8.11
CA ALA A 255 22.71 -10.44 9.18
C ALA A 255 22.75 -9.75 10.56
N ALA A 256 23.74 -8.89 10.79
CA ALA A 256 23.82 -8.04 11.97
C ALA A 256 22.60 -7.12 12.10
N TYR A 257 22.11 -6.52 11.01
CA TYR A 257 20.92 -5.68 11.06
C TYR A 257 19.65 -6.45 11.42
N LEU A 258 19.44 -7.65 10.87
CA LEU A 258 18.32 -8.50 11.26
C LEU A 258 18.37 -8.89 12.74
N GLN A 259 19.56 -9.12 13.28
CA GLN A 259 19.75 -9.37 14.72
C GLN A 259 19.50 -8.11 15.55
N PHE A 260 19.89 -6.94 15.07
CA PHE A 260 19.58 -5.65 15.69
C PHE A 260 18.07 -5.39 15.72
N LEU A 261 17.37 -5.66 14.62
CA LEU A 261 15.90 -5.57 14.54
C LEU A 261 15.21 -6.52 15.56
N ARG A 262 15.76 -7.72 15.76
CA ARG A 262 15.27 -8.69 16.75
C ARG A 262 15.53 -8.27 18.20
N THR A 263 16.57 -7.51 18.48
CA THR A 263 16.96 -7.14 19.85
C THR A 263 16.42 -5.77 20.27
N ASP A 264 16.43 -4.76 19.39
CA ASP A 264 16.00 -3.41 19.70
C ASP A 264 14.55 -3.14 19.26
N PRO A 265 13.60 -2.86 20.17
CA PRO A 265 12.23 -2.48 19.80
C PRO A 265 12.14 -1.09 19.16
N TYR A 266 13.07 -0.19 19.42
CA TYR A 266 13.07 1.15 18.83
C TYR A 266 13.43 1.11 17.35
N GLU A 267 14.37 0.25 16.93
CA GLU A 267 14.73 0.14 15.51
C GLU A 267 13.60 -0.46 14.66
N ALA A 268 12.85 -1.44 15.19
CA ALA A 268 11.66 -1.97 14.52
C ALA A 268 10.57 -0.89 14.35
N ALA A 269 10.37 -0.03 15.36
CA ALA A 269 9.48 1.12 15.25
C ALA A 269 10.01 2.15 14.24
N ALA A 270 11.32 2.37 14.22
CA ALA A 270 11.97 3.32 13.34
C ALA A 270 11.92 2.87 11.86
N LEU A 271 12.12 1.58 11.57
CA LEU A 271 11.94 1.01 10.23
C LEU A 271 10.46 1.11 9.78
N ARG A 272 9.51 0.83 10.69
CA ARG A 272 8.08 1.06 10.42
C ARG A 272 7.81 2.52 10.05
N ASP A 273 8.30 3.47 10.84
CA ASP A 273 8.05 4.89 10.64
C ASP A 273 8.75 5.43 9.37
N ASP A 274 9.93 4.89 9.03
CA ASP A 274 10.64 5.19 7.78
C ASP A 274 9.88 4.65 6.56
N VAL A 275 9.15 3.54 6.67
CA VAL A 275 8.29 3.03 5.59
C VAL A 275 6.99 3.85 5.43
N LEU A 276 6.50 4.49 6.49
CA LEU A 276 5.22 5.21 6.52
C LEU A 276 5.35 6.73 6.30
N ILE A 277 6.30 7.19 5.47
CA ILE A 277 6.52 8.62 5.22
C ILE A 277 5.24 9.30 4.69
N GLY A 278 4.77 10.29 5.44
CA GLY A 278 3.68 11.18 5.06
C GLY A 278 4.22 12.48 4.47
N VAL A 279 4.08 12.64 3.15
CA VAL A 279 4.35 13.91 2.47
C VAL A 279 3.09 14.76 2.57
N THR A 280 3.11 15.77 3.45
CA THR A 280 1.99 16.67 3.69
C THR A 280 2.50 18.11 3.77
N ALA A 281 1.74 19.04 3.20
CA ALA A 281 2.04 20.46 3.19
C ALA A 281 0.73 21.26 3.12
N PHE A 282 0.73 22.45 3.71
CA PHE A 282 -0.42 23.34 3.59
C PHE A 282 -0.56 23.84 2.15
N PHE A 283 -1.80 23.90 1.63
CA PHE A 283 -2.09 24.39 0.28
C PHE A 283 -1.21 23.78 -0.82
N ARG A 284 -0.84 22.50 -0.65
CA ARG A 284 0.15 21.78 -1.50
C ARG A 284 -0.11 21.93 -3.00
N ASP A 285 -1.36 21.79 -3.43
CA ASP A 285 -1.72 21.82 -4.85
C ASP A 285 -2.86 22.81 -5.09
N ALA A 286 -2.56 23.88 -5.84
CA ALA A 286 -3.51 24.96 -6.12
C ALA A 286 -4.78 24.45 -6.84
N GLU A 287 -4.63 23.48 -7.72
CA GLU A 287 -5.74 22.84 -8.45
C GLU A 287 -6.75 22.19 -7.49
N PHE A 288 -6.28 21.41 -6.51
CA PHE A 288 -7.14 20.74 -5.53
C PHE A 288 -7.79 21.71 -4.57
N VAL A 289 -7.05 22.75 -4.15
CA VAL A 289 -7.60 23.85 -3.35
C VAL A 289 -8.72 24.54 -4.12
N ASN A 290 -8.54 24.78 -5.42
CA ASN A 290 -9.56 25.41 -6.26
C ASN A 290 -10.80 24.52 -6.42
N VAL A 291 -10.63 23.21 -6.70
CA VAL A 291 -11.76 22.26 -6.78
C VAL A 291 -12.51 22.20 -5.45
N LEU A 292 -11.78 22.12 -4.33
CA LEU A 292 -12.37 22.10 -3.00
C LEU A 292 -13.16 23.39 -2.75
N ARG A 293 -12.57 24.56 -3.00
CA ARG A 293 -13.17 25.87 -2.74
C ARG A 293 -14.35 26.21 -3.66
N GLN A 294 -14.23 25.94 -4.96
CA GLN A 294 -15.21 26.36 -5.96
C GLN A 294 -16.32 25.32 -6.20
N VAL A 295 -16.04 24.03 -6.03
CA VAL A 295 -16.98 22.95 -6.40
C VAL A 295 -17.48 22.20 -5.18
N VAL A 296 -16.59 21.72 -4.32
CA VAL A 296 -16.95 20.78 -3.26
C VAL A 296 -17.60 21.50 -2.08
N LEU A 297 -16.99 22.56 -1.56
CA LEU A 297 -17.48 23.25 -0.37
C LEU A 297 -18.88 23.87 -0.59
N PRO A 298 -19.19 24.56 -1.70
CA PRO A 298 -20.54 25.08 -1.93
C PRO A 298 -21.60 23.97 -1.99
N LYS A 299 -21.29 22.85 -2.64
CA LYS A 299 -22.19 21.68 -2.69
C LYS A 299 -22.36 21.04 -1.32
N LEU A 300 -21.27 20.91 -0.55
CA LEU A 300 -21.31 20.37 0.81
C LEU A 300 -22.11 21.27 1.75
N LEU A 301 -22.03 22.59 1.58
CA LEU A 301 -22.82 23.55 2.35
C LEU A 301 -24.29 23.52 1.94
N ALA A 302 -24.64 23.30 0.67
CA ALA A 302 -26.03 23.17 0.23
C ALA A 302 -26.74 21.93 0.84
N LEU A 303 -25.99 20.86 1.12
CA LEU A 303 -26.51 19.66 1.77
C LEU A 303 -26.81 19.98 3.25
N ARG A 304 -28.09 20.03 3.64
CA ARG A 304 -28.58 20.43 4.99
C ARG A 304 -28.29 19.40 6.11
N HIS A 305 -27.10 18.79 6.14
CA HIS A 305 -26.68 17.86 7.19
C HIS A 305 -25.97 18.60 8.34
N ASP A 306 -26.24 18.18 9.58
CA ASP A 306 -25.55 18.63 10.80
C ASP A 306 -25.23 17.41 11.69
N PRO A 307 -23.96 17.18 12.09
CA PRO A 307 -22.76 17.94 11.72
C PRO A 307 -22.28 17.65 10.28
N ILE A 308 -21.51 18.59 9.70
CA ILE A 308 -20.72 18.36 8.48
C ILE A 308 -19.54 17.47 8.85
N ARG A 309 -19.43 16.29 8.22
CA ARG A 309 -18.41 15.29 8.54
C ARG A 309 -17.47 15.08 7.37
N ILE A 310 -16.18 15.26 7.60
CA ILE A 310 -15.10 15.12 6.61
C ILE A 310 -14.08 14.13 7.16
N TRP A 311 -13.50 13.28 6.30
CA TRP A 311 -12.44 12.36 6.69
C TRP A 311 -11.22 12.53 5.79
N VAL A 312 -10.05 12.69 6.40
CA VAL A 312 -8.74 12.72 5.72
C VAL A 312 -7.91 11.55 6.26
N PRO A 313 -7.98 10.38 5.61
CA PRO A 313 -7.06 9.27 5.89
C PRO A 313 -5.62 9.57 5.45
N ALA A 314 -4.66 8.96 6.15
CA ALA A 314 -3.22 9.17 5.97
C ALA A 314 -2.83 10.66 6.06
N CYS A 315 -3.35 11.36 7.07
CA CYS A 315 -3.19 12.80 7.20
C CYS A 315 -1.80 13.26 7.67
N SER A 316 -0.93 12.33 8.10
CA SER A 316 0.39 12.61 8.64
C SER A 316 0.35 13.74 9.71
N THR A 317 1.13 14.81 9.55
CA THR A 317 1.19 15.95 10.48
C THR A 317 0.00 16.92 10.37
N GLY A 318 -1.02 16.64 9.57
CA GLY A 318 -2.35 17.26 9.64
C GLY A 318 -2.54 18.55 8.85
N GLU A 319 -1.58 18.97 8.03
CA GLU A 319 -1.64 20.22 7.24
C GLU A 319 -2.82 20.22 6.26
N GLU A 320 -3.14 19.09 5.63
CA GLU A 320 -4.30 18.96 4.74
C GLU A 320 -5.63 19.12 5.50
N VAL A 321 -5.74 18.49 6.68
CA VAL A 321 -6.91 18.60 7.58
C VAL A 321 -7.17 20.06 7.93
N TYR A 322 -6.11 20.79 8.28
CA TYR A 322 -6.19 22.21 8.60
C TYR A 322 -6.45 23.09 7.37
N THR A 323 -5.92 22.75 6.20
CA THR A 323 -6.23 23.45 4.94
C THR A 323 -7.72 23.36 4.62
N ILE A 324 -8.31 22.16 4.76
CA ILE A 324 -9.75 21.96 4.58
C ILE A 324 -10.56 22.74 5.64
N ALA A 325 -10.10 22.73 6.89
CA ALA A 325 -10.75 23.48 7.97
C ALA A 325 -10.79 25.00 7.69
N MET A 326 -9.66 25.57 7.22
CA MET A 326 -9.54 26.99 6.87
C MET A 326 -10.51 27.37 5.74
N LEU A 327 -10.52 26.61 4.65
CA LEU A 327 -11.37 26.86 3.49
C LEU A 327 -12.87 26.69 3.82
N LEU A 328 -13.22 25.67 4.60
CA LEU A 328 -14.60 25.45 5.03
C LEU A 328 -15.10 26.58 5.93
N LYS A 329 -14.27 27.05 6.86
CA LYS A 329 -14.62 28.16 7.75
C LYS A 329 -14.80 29.47 6.98
N GLU A 330 -13.93 29.76 6.01
CA GLU A 330 -14.09 30.91 5.12
C GLU A 330 -15.43 30.84 4.36
N ALA A 331 -15.73 29.69 3.73
CA ALA A 331 -16.97 29.49 2.99
C ALA A 331 -18.21 29.65 3.88
N MET A 332 -18.21 29.05 5.08
CA MET A 332 -19.30 29.20 6.06
C MET A 332 -19.52 30.63 6.50
N ASN A 333 -18.45 31.39 6.73
CA ASN A 333 -18.53 32.81 7.10
C ASN A 333 -19.09 33.65 5.95
N SER A 334 -18.67 33.37 4.71
CA SER A 334 -19.14 34.10 3.52
C SER A 334 -20.64 33.90 3.24
N GLU A 335 -21.17 32.70 3.52
CA GLU A 335 -22.60 32.37 3.34
C GLU A 335 -23.45 32.62 4.60
N GLY A 336 -22.85 33.05 5.72
CA GLY A 336 -23.56 33.28 6.99
C GLY A 336 -24.10 32.01 7.65
N ILE A 337 -23.45 30.87 7.44
CA ILE A 337 -23.91 29.55 7.89
C ILE A 337 -23.20 29.16 9.19
N HIS A 338 -23.99 28.85 10.23
CA HIS A 338 -23.48 28.35 11.51
C HIS A 338 -23.93 26.89 11.73
N ARG A 339 -23.07 25.93 11.37
CA ARG A 339 -23.28 24.47 11.56
C ARG A 339 -22.10 23.84 12.30
N ARG A 340 -22.30 22.69 12.92
CA ARG A 340 -21.19 21.96 13.56
C ARG A 340 -20.37 21.23 12.51
N VAL A 341 -19.05 21.29 12.65
CA VAL A 341 -18.09 20.66 11.74
C VAL A 341 -17.26 19.64 12.51
N GLN A 342 -17.03 18.48 11.91
CA GLN A 342 -16.13 17.45 12.41
C GLN A 342 -15.25 16.94 11.26
N ILE A 343 -13.95 17.24 11.33
CA ILE A 343 -12.96 16.75 10.38
C ILE A 343 -12.10 15.70 11.08
N PHE A 344 -12.22 14.46 10.64
CA PHE A 344 -11.42 13.35 11.14
C PHE A 344 -10.10 13.31 10.38
N GLY A 345 -8.98 13.54 11.06
CA GLY A 345 -7.63 13.31 10.52
C GLY A 345 -7.10 12.02 11.11
N THR A 346 -6.80 11.03 10.28
CA THR A 346 -6.31 9.75 10.80
C THR A 346 -5.07 9.23 10.10
N ASP A 347 -4.17 8.65 10.87
CA ASP A 347 -2.90 8.11 10.38
C ASP A 347 -2.48 6.87 11.21
N LEU A 348 -1.56 6.08 10.69
CA LEU A 348 -0.99 4.93 11.38
C LEU A 348 0.15 5.35 12.34
N ASN A 349 0.85 6.46 12.05
CA ASN A 349 1.95 6.99 12.84
C ASN A 349 1.45 7.92 13.98
N GLU A 350 1.62 7.49 15.23
CA GLU A 350 1.20 8.25 16.41
C GLU A 350 1.96 9.58 16.56
N ALA A 351 3.26 9.62 16.26
CA ALA A 351 4.07 10.83 16.41
C ALA A 351 3.61 11.96 15.45
N SER A 352 3.18 11.57 14.25
CA SER A 352 2.59 12.50 13.28
C SER A 352 1.24 13.03 13.78
N ILE A 353 0.40 12.15 14.33
CA ILE A 353 -0.90 12.50 14.93
C ILE A 353 -0.75 13.40 16.16
N GLU A 354 0.26 13.20 17.00
CA GLU A 354 0.56 14.07 18.14
C GLU A 354 0.95 15.49 17.68
N THR A 355 1.76 15.58 16.62
CA THR A 355 2.14 16.87 16.00
C THR A 355 0.91 17.57 15.44
N ALA A 356 0.07 16.85 14.70
CA ALA A 356 -1.20 17.35 14.17
C ALA A 356 -2.12 17.85 15.29
N ARG A 357 -2.27 17.08 16.39
CA ARG A 357 -3.11 17.44 17.55
C ARG A 357 -2.57 18.67 18.29
N ALA A 358 -1.25 18.81 18.37
CA ALA A 358 -0.61 20.00 18.94
C ALA A 358 -0.82 21.24 18.07
N GLY A 359 -0.90 21.07 16.74
CA GLY A 359 -1.15 22.13 15.77
C GLY A 359 -0.05 23.19 15.74
N ARG A 360 1.20 22.80 16.01
CA ARG A 360 2.39 23.67 16.02
C ARG A 360 3.22 23.41 14.77
N TYR A 361 3.48 24.45 13.99
CA TYR A 361 4.20 24.37 12.72
C TYR A 361 5.32 25.42 12.65
N SER A 362 6.40 25.11 11.94
CA SER A 362 7.51 26.03 11.72
C SER A 362 7.14 27.12 10.70
N ALA A 363 7.93 28.20 10.63
CA ALA A 363 7.74 29.24 9.62
C ALA A 363 7.86 28.69 8.18
N ALA A 364 8.79 27.74 7.95
CA ALA A 364 8.99 27.09 6.66
C ALA A 364 7.74 26.30 6.21
N ALA A 365 7.03 25.65 7.14
CA ALA A 365 5.80 24.92 6.81
C ALA A 365 4.66 25.84 6.33
N LEU A 366 4.73 27.15 6.60
CA LEU A 366 3.70 28.14 6.25
C LEU A 366 3.98 28.89 4.95
N GLU A 367 5.11 28.62 4.27
CA GLU A 367 5.49 29.33 3.04
C GLU A 367 4.38 29.29 1.98
N ASN A 368 3.74 28.13 1.84
CA ASN A 368 2.67 27.88 0.87
C ASN A 368 1.28 28.39 1.32
N VAL A 369 1.13 28.87 2.57
CA VAL A 369 -0.16 29.36 3.07
C VAL A 369 -0.41 30.78 2.54
N PRO A 370 -1.58 31.10 1.97
CA PRO A 370 -1.90 32.48 1.57
C PRO A 370 -1.94 33.42 2.77
N GLN A 371 -1.47 34.66 2.60
CA GLN A 371 -1.30 35.62 3.71
C GLN A 371 -2.59 35.88 4.49
N ALA A 372 -3.73 35.99 3.80
CA ALA A 372 -5.05 36.17 4.42
C ALA A 372 -5.40 35.03 5.43
N PHE A 373 -4.98 33.80 5.14
CA PHE A 373 -5.17 32.67 6.05
C PHE A 373 -4.10 32.62 7.13
N ARG A 374 -2.86 33.06 6.86
CA ARG A 374 -1.82 33.13 7.91
C ARG A 374 -2.25 34.02 9.06
N ASP A 375 -2.78 35.20 8.75
CA ASP A 375 -3.14 36.21 9.76
C ASP A 375 -4.37 35.81 10.60
N THR A 376 -5.26 34.98 10.05
CA THR A 376 -6.52 34.59 10.69
C THR A 376 -6.52 33.18 11.27
N ALA A 377 -5.75 32.25 10.69
CA ALA A 377 -5.73 30.84 11.06
C ALA A 377 -4.55 30.47 11.97
N PHE A 378 -3.52 31.32 12.09
CA PHE A 378 -2.34 31.04 12.89
C PHE A 378 -2.03 32.14 13.90
N VAL A 379 -1.61 31.72 15.09
CA VAL A 379 -1.18 32.60 16.17
C VAL A 379 0.31 32.36 16.41
N PRO A 380 1.17 33.39 16.36
CA PRO A 380 2.59 33.24 16.61
C PRO A 380 2.86 32.72 18.03
N SER A 381 3.78 31.76 18.16
CA SER A 381 4.15 31.10 19.43
C SER A 381 5.67 30.90 19.53
N SER A 382 6.19 30.62 20.73
CA SER A 382 7.63 30.43 20.94
C SER A 382 8.13 29.17 20.23
N GLY A 383 8.78 29.37 19.08
CA GLY A 383 9.32 28.30 18.21
C GLY A 383 8.51 28.00 16.95
N GLY A 384 7.51 28.82 16.58
CA GLY A 384 6.75 28.65 15.35
C GLY A 384 5.37 29.32 15.38
N TYR A 385 4.40 28.71 14.74
CA TYR A 385 3.02 29.18 14.65
C TYR A 385 2.07 28.09 15.15
N LEU A 386 1.08 28.50 15.92
CA LEU A 386 0.04 27.64 16.46
C LEU A 386 -1.26 27.85 15.68
N VAL A 387 -1.91 26.78 15.25
CA VAL A 387 -3.23 26.86 14.62
C VAL A 387 -4.27 27.42 15.61
N ALA A 388 -5.10 28.35 15.14
CA ALA A 388 -6.15 28.99 15.89
C ALA A 388 -7.07 27.97 16.59
N LYS A 389 -7.49 28.28 17.82
CA LYS A 389 -8.22 27.36 18.69
C LYS A 389 -9.53 26.87 18.04
N ASP A 390 -10.25 27.77 17.37
CA ASP A 390 -11.51 27.46 16.72
C ASP A 390 -11.37 26.47 15.54
N LEU A 391 -10.29 26.54 14.77
CA LEU A 391 -9.97 25.54 13.75
C LEU A 391 -9.59 24.18 14.36
N ARG A 392 -8.85 24.20 15.48
CA ARG A 392 -8.48 22.96 16.19
C ARG A 392 -9.69 22.24 16.78
N GLU A 393 -10.70 22.98 17.25
CA GLU A 393 -11.96 22.40 17.77
C GLU A 393 -12.80 21.70 16.68
N MET A 394 -12.60 22.04 15.40
CA MET A 394 -13.24 21.35 14.27
C MET A 394 -12.57 20.00 13.93
N CYS A 395 -11.32 19.79 14.35
CA CYS A 395 -10.47 18.69 13.91
C CYS A 395 -10.30 17.63 15.00
N VAL A 396 -10.50 16.36 14.64
CA VAL A 396 -10.32 15.20 15.52
C VAL A 396 -9.23 14.32 14.95
N PHE A 397 -8.10 14.23 15.65
CA PHE A 397 -6.96 13.41 15.23
C PHE A 397 -6.86 12.11 16.02
N ALA A 398 -6.88 10.98 15.32
CA ALA A 398 -6.84 9.65 15.91
C ALA A 398 -5.95 8.70 15.11
N ARG A 399 -5.28 7.78 15.81
CA ARG A 399 -4.58 6.68 15.17
C ARG A 399 -5.58 5.68 14.59
N HIS A 400 -5.45 5.38 13.30
CA HIS A 400 -6.35 4.49 12.58
C HIS A 400 -5.61 3.72 11.49
N ASN A 401 -5.83 2.41 11.42
CA ASN A 401 -5.34 1.59 10.32
C ASN A 401 -6.50 1.32 9.35
N LEU A 402 -6.45 1.89 8.16
CA LEU A 402 -7.54 1.79 7.18
C LEU A 402 -7.85 0.36 6.72
N LEU A 403 -6.85 -0.53 6.78
CA LEU A 403 -6.97 -1.90 6.30
C LEU A 403 -7.65 -2.82 7.32
N THR A 404 -7.49 -2.53 8.62
CA THR A 404 -7.92 -3.44 9.70
C THR A 404 -8.96 -2.84 10.64
N HIS A 405 -8.99 -1.51 10.81
CA HIS A 405 -9.94 -0.84 11.69
C HIS A 405 -11.23 -0.49 10.94
N ALA A 406 -12.36 -0.49 11.65
CA ALA A 406 -13.64 -0.10 11.09
C ALA A 406 -13.62 1.38 10.61
N PRO A 407 -14.21 1.70 9.45
CA PRO A 407 -14.30 3.07 8.95
C PRO A 407 -15.29 3.95 9.72
N PHE A 408 -15.08 5.26 9.64
CA PHE A 408 -16.08 6.25 10.05
C PHE A 408 -17.22 6.30 9.03
N SER A 409 -18.47 6.11 9.49
CA SER A 409 -19.64 6.15 8.60
C SER A 409 -20.25 7.54 8.49
N GLY A 410 -20.88 7.81 7.35
CA GLY A 410 -21.67 9.02 7.14
C GLY A 410 -20.81 10.25 6.80
N MET A 411 -19.72 10.06 6.06
CA MET A 411 -18.85 11.15 5.60
C MET A 411 -19.45 11.87 4.38
N GLY A 412 -19.48 13.21 4.45
CA GLY A 412 -19.88 14.07 3.33
C GLY A 412 -18.74 14.38 2.36
N LEU A 413 -17.50 14.36 2.85
CA LEU A 413 -16.29 14.46 2.03
C LEU A 413 -15.23 13.51 2.57
N ILE A 414 -14.52 12.81 1.67
CA ILE A 414 -13.32 12.05 2.01
C ILE A 414 -12.17 12.53 1.12
N SER A 415 -11.02 12.91 1.70
CA SER A 415 -9.81 13.28 0.96
C SER A 415 -8.71 12.24 1.17
N CYS A 416 -8.39 11.43 0.17
CA CYS A 416 -7.40 10.37 0.24
C CYS A 416 -6.41 10.55 -0.92
N ARG A 417 -5.31 11.28 -0.70
CA ARG A 417 -4.43 11.78 -1.78
C ARG A 417 -3.02 11.20 -1.83
N ASN A 418 -2.60 10.52 -0.76
CA ASN A 418 -1.20 10.10 -0.56
C ASN A 418 -1.06 8.65 -0.12
N MET A 419 -2.15 7.88 -0.07
CA MET A 419 -2.12 6.54 0.53
C MET A 419 -2.09 5.45 -0.54
N LEU A 420 -2.85 5.60 -1.62
CA LEU A 420 -3.09 4.52 -2.57
C LEU A 420 -1.84 4.23 -3.38
N ILE A 421 -1.02 5.25 -3.68
CA ILE A 421 0.22 5.10 -4.47
C ILE A 421 1.20 4.05 -3.91
N TYR A 422 1.20 3.86 -2.58
CA TYR A 422 2.09 2.93 -1.88
C TYR A 422 1.56 1.50 -1.79
N LEU A 423 0.25 1.32 -1.95
CA LEU A 423 -0.40 0.05 -1.77
C LEU A 423 -0.34 -0.80 -3.04
N ARG A 424 -0.26 -2.12 -2.85
CA ARG A 424 -0.49 -3.08 -3.94
C ARG A 424 -1.96 -3.03 -4.38
N LYS A 425 -2.25 -3.49 -5.60
CA LYS A 425 -3.57 -3.36 -6.24
C LYS A 425 -4.70 -3.99 -5.40
N GLU A 426 -4.41 -5.10 -4.74
CA GLU A 426 -5.35 -5.84 -3.89
C GLU A 426 -5.70 -5.04 -2.62
N ALA A 427 -4.71 -4.38 -2.01
CA ALA A 427 -4.92 -3.53 -0.83
C ALA A 427 -5.63 -2.21 -1.19
N GLN A 428 -5.35 -1.64 -2.37
CA GLN A 428 -6.08 -0.48 -2.90
C GLN A 428 -7.58 -0.79 -3.07
N GLN A 429 -7.93 -1.95 -3.62
CA GLN A 429 -9.33 -2.37 -3.78
C GLN A 429 -10.07 -2.43 -2.45
N HIS A 430 -9.47 -3.04 -1.42
CA HIS A 430 -10.04 -3.07 -0.07
C HIS A 430 -10.21 -1.66 0.52
N VAL A 431 -9.22 -0.78 0.35
CA VAL A 431 -9.35 0.63 0.77
C VAL A 431 -10.53 1.30 0.07
N PHE A 432 -10.72 1.12 -1.24
CA PHE A 432 -11.88 1.67 -1.93
C PHE A 432 -13.21 1.14 -1.41
N GLU A 433 -13.30 -0.12 -0.96
CA GLU A 433 -14.50 -0.66 -0.30
C GLU A 433 -14.78 0.04 1.04
N VAL A 434 -13.74 0.23 1.86
CA VAL A 434 -13.81 0.94 3.14
C VAL A 434 -14.26 2.39 2.94
N LEU A 435 -13.68 3.09 1.94
CA LEU A 435 -14.04 4.46 1.58
C LEU A 435 -15.47 4.54 1.02
N HIS A 436 -15.87 3.58 0.18
CA HIS A 436 -17.23 3.50 -0.36
C HIS A 436 -18.26 3.28 0.75
N TYR A 437 -17.96 2.46 1.76
CA TYR A 437 -18.83 2.28 2.92
C TYR A 437 -18.90 3.56 3.80
N ALA A 438 -17.77 4.23 4.02
CA ALA A 438 -17.69 5.46 4.79
C ALA A 438 -18.45 6.64 4.16
N CYS A 439 -18.40 6.73 2.83
CA CYS A 439 -18.97 7.82 2.05
C CYS A 439 -20.51 7.72 1.98
N ARG A 440 -21.19 8.85 2.13
CA ARG A 440 -22.64 8.95 1.93
C ARG A 440 -22.99 8.92 0.44
N ASN A 441 -24.25 8.60 0.12
CA ASN A 441 -24.72 8.58 -1.27
C ASN A 441 -24.66 9.96 -1.95
N ASP A 442 -24.74 11.03 -1.15
CA ASP A 442 -24.59 12.42 -1.55
C ASP A 442 -23.20 12.99 -1.24
N GLY A 443 -22.26 12.14 -0.81
CA GLY A 443 -20.91 12.52 -0.45
C GLY A 443 -19.94 12.54 -1.63
N PHE A 444 -18.84 13.27 -1.46
CA PHE A 444 -17.76 13.38 -2.43
C PHE A 444 -16.49 12.70 -1.92
N MET A 445 -15.65 12.27 -2.86
CA MET A 445 -14.30 11.76 -2.60
C MET A 445 -13.30 12.51 -3.46
N LEU A 446 -12.20 12.97 -2.86
CA LEU A 446 -11.10 13.64 -3.54
C LEU A 446 -9.86 12.74 -3.46
N LEU A 447 -9.27 12.43 -4.62
CA LEU A 447 -8.07 11.58 -4.72
C LEU A 447 -6.84 12.38 -5.16
N GLY A 448 -5.64 11.82 -5.10
CA GLY A 448 -4.40 12.48 -5.58
C GLY A 448 -4.26 12.49 -7.12
N ARG A 449 -3.17 13.10 -7.63
CA ARG A 449 -2.90 13.16 -9.09
C ARG A 449 -2.63 11.80 -9.73
N ALA A 450 -1.84 10.99 -9.03
CA ALA A 450 -1.48 9.63 -9.44
C ALA A 450 -2.52 8.57 -8.99
N GLU A 451 -3.67 9.00 -8.48
CA GLU A 451 -4.70 8.14 -7.94
C GLU A 451 -6.01 8.35 -8.69
N ALA A 452 -6.60 7.26 -9.18
CA ALA A 452 -7.87 7.29 -9.88
C ALA A 452 -8.80 6.21 -9.36
N ALA A 453 -10.07 6.54 -9.18
CA ALA A 453 -11.12 5.58 -8.90
C ALA A 453 -11.92 5.30 -10.18
N SER A 454 -12.27 4.04 -10.37
CA SER A 454 -13.10 3.60 -11.49
C SER A 454 -14.53 3.27 -11.04
N VAL A 455 -15.42 3.07 -12.02
CA VAL A 455 -16.77 2.56 -11.78
C VAL A 455 -16.73 1.18 -11.09
N ALA A 456 -15.71 0.36 -11.35
CA ALA A 456 -15.52 -0.92 -10.66
C ALA A 456 -15.25 -0.72 -9.15
N ASP A 457 -14.60 0.40 -8.80
CA ASP A 457 -14.36 0.83 -7.42
C ASP A 457 -15.56 1.57 -6.82
N GLY A 458 -16.74 1.56 -7.49
CA GLY A 458 -18.03 2.11 -7.06
C GLY A 458 -18.07 3.61 -6.88
N PHE A 459 -17.14 4.31 -7.52
CA PHE A 459 -17.13 5.76 -7.62
C PHE A 459 -17.16 6.18 -9.10
N GLU A 460 -17.78 7.32 -9.38
CA GLU A 460 -17.78 7.94 -10.71
C GLU A 460 -17.18 9.34 -10.63
N HIS A 461 -16.60 9.81 -11.72
CA HIS A 461 -16.03 11.16 -11.79
C HIS A 461 -17.14 12.22 -11.69
N ALA A 462 -16.96 13.24 -10.84
CA ALA A 462 -17.99 14.21 -10.47
C ALA A 462 -17.85 15.58 -11.18
N GLY A 463 -17.14 15.61 -12.32
CA GLY A 463 -17.07 16.77 -13.22
C GLY A 463 -16.01 17.82 -12.87
N ALA A 464 -15.12 17.54 -11.92
CA ALA A 464 -13.95 18.35 -11.60
C ALA A 464 -12.73 17.44 -11.41
N PRO A 465 -11.50 17.88 -11.73
CA PRO A 465 -10.32 17.01 -11.70
C PRO A 465 -10.15 16.37 -10.31
N HIS A 466 -9.91 15.06 -10.31
CA HIS A 466 -9.73 14.22 -9.11
C HIS A 466 -10.92 14.14 -8.14
N LEU A 467 -12.09 14.65 -8.52
CA LEU A 467 -13.30 14.62 -7.73
C LEU A 467 -14.21 13.48 -8.17
N TYR A 468 -14.66 12.68 -7.19
CA TYR A 468 -15.50 11.51 -7.41
C TYR A 468 -16.76 11.54 -6.54
N ARG A 469 -17.82 10.89 -6.99
CA ARG A 469 -19.09 10.70 -6.26
C ARG A 469 -19.39 9.21 -6.15
N LYS A 470 -20.03 8.83 -5.04
CA LYS A 470 -20.46 7.46 -4.79
C LYS A 470 -21.59 7.01 -5.73
N LEU A 471 -21.47 5.80 -6.30
CA LEU A 471 -22.51 5.17 -7.12
C LEU A 471 -23.51 4.37 -6.24
N PRO A 472 -24.81 4.73 -6.20
CA PRO A 472 -25.78 4.17 -5.24
C PRO A 472 -26.14 2.68 -5.42
N ASN A 473 -25.72 2.03 -6.50
CA ASN A 473 -26.20 0.70 -6.90
C ASN A 473 -25.12 -0.22 -7.48
N SER A 474 -23.85 -0.03 -7.09
CA SER A 474 -22.80 -0.99 -7.44
C SER A 474 -23.07 -2.33 -6.74
N ARG A 475 -23.76 -3.25 -7.40
CA ARG A 475 -23.81 -4.67 -7.03
C ARG A 475 -22.39 -5.21 -7.12
N ARG A 476 -21.61 -5.12 -6.04
CA ARG A 476 -20.30 -5.74 -6.00
C ARG A 476 -20.44 -7.21 -5.61
N HIS A 477 -19.80 -8.06 -6.41
CA HIS A 477 -19.29 -9.33 -5.92
C HIS A 477 -18.55 -9.07 -4.60
N ARG A 478 -18.77 -9.91 -3.58
CA ARG A 478 -17.77 -10.04 -2.52
C ARG A 478 -16.65 -10.90 -3.13
N PRO A 479 -15.47 -10.38 -3.48
CA PRO A 479 -14.32 -11.22 -3.27
C PRO A 479 -14.25 -11.43 -1.76
N LEU A 480 -14.34 -12.69 -1.32
CA LEU A 480 -13.87 -13.06 0.01
C LEU A 480 -12.36 -12.79 0.01
N PHE A 481 -11.97 -11.53 0.27
CA PHE A 481 -10.65 -11.27 0.80
C PHE A 481 -10.54 -12.13 2.06
N PRO A 482 -9.53 -13.00 2.21
CA PRO A 482 -9.43 -13.83 3.39
C PRO A 482 -9.25 -12.89 4.59
N ILE A 483 -10.32 -12.68 5.35
CA ILE A 483 -10.28 -11.97 6.63
C ILE A 483 -9.28 -12.66 7.58
N ASP A 484 -8.99 -13.95 7.34
CA ASP A 484 -7.97 -14.71 8.05
C ASP A 484 -6.52 -14.29 7.73
N ALA A 485 -6.23 -13.67 6.58
CA ALA A 485 -4.91 -13.10 6.28
C ALA A 485 -4.68 -11.72 6.94
N LEU A 486 -5.76 -11.06 7.38
CA LEU A 486 -5.76 -9.75 8.05
C LEU A 486 -5.92 -9.86 9.58
N ARG A 487 -5.91 -11.06 10.16
CA ARG A 487 -5.86 -11.21 11.62
C ARG A 487 -4.54 -10.63 12.14
N PRO A 488 -4.57 -9.72 13.13
CA PRO A 488 -3.43 -9.56 14.01
C PRO A 488 -3.19 -10.93 14.66
N TRP A 489 -1.95 -11.40 14.74
CA TRP A 489 -1.62 -12.28 15.85
C TRP A 489 -1.94 -11.51 17.11
N VAL A 490 -3.11 -11.76 17.67
CA VAL A 490 -3.40 -11.49 19.06
C VAL A 490 -2.40 -12.37 19.82
N SER A 491 -1.30 -11.77 20.28
CA SER A 491 -0.68 -12.28 21.48
C SER A 491 -1.70 -12.13 22.60
N ASP A 492 -2.40 -13.22 22.91
CA ASP A 492 -2.65 -13.53 24.32
C ASP A 492 -1.28 -13.65 24.97
N GLY A 493 -0.77 -12.54 25.48
CA GLY A 493 0.58 -12.44 26.04
C GLY A 493 0.81 -11.05 26.58
N ASP A 494 0.88 -10.96 27.91
CA ASP A 494 1.20 -9.79 28.71
C ASP A 494 2.16 -8.80 28.03
N ALA A 495 1.65 -7.65 27.61
CA ALA A 495 2.49 -6.47 27.47
C ALA A 495 2.86 -6.01 28.91
N PRO A 496 4.15 -5.77 29.21
CA PRO A 496 4.56 -5.38 30.56
C PRO A 496 3.87 -4.07 30.95
N ARG A 497 2.93 -4.17 31.89
CA ARG A 497 2.36 -3.04 32.60
C ARG A 497 3.49 -2.32 33.32
N VAL A 498 3.92 -1.17 32.79
CA VAL A 498 4.62 -0.18 33.61
C VAL A 498 3.66 0.24 34.72
N PRO A 499 4.00 0.06 36.01
CA PRO A 499 3.11 0.43 37.09
C PRO A 499 3.01 1.96 37.14
N GLN A 500 1.88 2.50 36.70
CA GLN A 500 1.52 3.88 37.00
C GLN A 500 1.14 3.98 38.48
N PRO A 501 1.71 4.92 39.25
CA PRO A 501 1.22 5.20 40.59
C PRO A 501 -0.21 5.76 40.51
N PRO A 502 -1.06 5.52 41.53
CA PRO A 502 -2.44 6.00 41.52
C PRO A 502 -2.48 7.55 41.49
N PRO A 503 -3.43 8.15 40.77
CA PRO A 503 -3.54 9.60 40.68
C PRO A 503 -3.90 10.21 42.04
N PRO A 504 -3.35 11.39 42.41
CA PRO A 504 -3.80 12.11 43.58
C PRO A 504 -5.27 12.50 43.43
N ASP A 505 -5.94 12.56 44.57
CA ASP A 505 -7.34 12.92 44.75
C ASP A 505 -7.69 14.25 44.05
N LEU A 506 -8.22 14.15 42.81
CA LEU A 506 -8.58 15.26 41.90
C LEU A 506 -9.50 16.30 42.56
N VAL A 507 -10.21 15.92 43.63
CA VAL A 507 -11.10 16.80 44.40
C VAL A 507 -10.31 17.76 45.28
N SER A 508 -9.22 17.31 45.90
CA SER A 508 -8.35 18.16 46.75
C SER A 508 -7.57 19.16 45.90
N GLU A 509 -7.12 18.74 44.71
CA GLU A 509 -6.39 19.61 43.77
C GLU A 509 -7.31 20.63 43.09
N ALA A 510 -8.58 20.27 42.81
CA ALA A 510 -9.60 21.20 42.34
C ALA A 510 -10.04 22.18 43.44
N ALA A 511 -10.21 21.72 44.69
CA ALA A 511 -10.57 22.56 45.83
C ALA A 511 -9.47 23.59 46.16
N ASN A 512 -8.20 23.18 46.16
CA ASN A 512 -7.06 24.09 46.33
C ASN A 512 -6.96 25.11 45.19
N ARG A 513 -7.24 24.70 43.94
CA ARG A 513 -7.22 25.59 42.77
C ARG A 513 -8.30 26.68 42.87
N VAL A 514 -9.49 26.33 43.35
CA VAL A 514 -10.59 27.28 43.56
C VAL A 514 -10.34 28.19 44.76
N ALA A 515 -9.80 27.67 45.87
CA ALA A 515 -9.47 28.47 47.05
C ALA A 515 -8.36 29.51 46.77
N LEU A 516 -7.31 29.09 46.04
CA LEU A 516 -6.21 29.97 45.62
C LEU A 516 -6.66 31.04 44.61
N ALA A 517 -7.62 30.73 43.74
CA ALA A 517 -8.13 31.71 42.78
C ALA A 517 -8.99 32.81 43.42
N ARG A 518 -9.62 32.54 44.58
CA ARG A 518 -10.61 33.43 45.20
C ARG A 518 -10.10 34.23 46.40
N TYR A 519 -9.08 33.74 47.11
CA TYR A 519 -8.64 34.32 48.39
C TYR A 519 -7.13 34.64 48.48
N ALA A 520 -6.32 34.30 47.47
CA ALA A 520 -4.89 34.60 47.49
C ALA A 520 -4.59 36.02 46.94
N PRO A 521 -3.70 36.81 47.58
CA PRO A 521 -3.28 38.10 47.04
C PRO A 521 -2.53 37.91 45.71
N PRO A 522 -2.67 38.86 44.77
CA PRO A 522 -2.06 38.75 43.46
C PRO A 522 -0.53 38.78 43.56
N GLY A 523 0.12 37.88 42.82
CA GLY A 523 1.56 37.65 42.91
C GLY A 523 2.14 36.79 41.79
N PHE A 524 3.46 36.66 41.79
CA PHE A 524 4.26 36.00 40.76
C PHE A 524 5.21 35.01 41.43
N VAL A 525 5.26 33.77 40.95
CA VAL A 525 6.34 32.84 41.27
C VAL A 525 7.42 32.99 40.21
N VAL A 526 8.64 33.30 40.64
CA VAL A 526 9.78 33.53 39.76
C VAL A 526 10.91 32.54 40.02
N SER A 527 11.61 32.15 38.95
CA SER A 527 12.81 31.32 39.00
C SER A 527 14.01 32.10 39.56
N GLN A 528 15.11 31.40 39.84
CA GLN A 528 16.39 32.03 40.20
C GLN A 528 16.90 33.02 39.12
N GLY A 529 16.50 32.86 37.84
CA GLY A 529 16.79 33.79 36.75
C GLY A 529 15.95 35.07 36.76
N GLY A 530 14.87 35.13 37.55
CA GLY A 530 13.91 36.25 37.55
C GLY A 530 12.83 36.14 36.47
N GLU A 531 12.65 34.96 35.88
CA GLU A 531 11.54 34.65 34.97
C GLU A 531 10.32 34.16 35.73
N VAL A 532 9.14 34.59 35.32
CA VAL A 532 7.86 34.18 35.90
C VAL A 532 7.55 32.75 35.47
N VAL A 533 7.59 31.84 36.45
CA VAL A 533 7.23 30.43 36.28
C VAL A 533 5.72 30.24 36.46
N GLN A 534 5.08 31.08 37.28
CA GLN A 534 3.65 30.99 37.52
C GLN A 534 3.03 32.32 37.98
N PHE A 535 1.87 32.68 37.44
CA PHE A 535 1.05 33.80 37.93
C PHE A 535 0.07 33.30 39.02
N ARG A 536 -0.12 34.09 40.08
CA ARG A 536 -1.01 33.77 41.21
C ARG A 536 -1.99 34.92 41.42
N GLY A 537 -3.30 34.64 41.44
CA GLY A 537 -4.35 35.67 41.53
C GLY A 537 -4.46 36.56 40.28
N ASP A 538 -5.26 37.62 40.37
CA ASP A 538 -5.43 38.59 39.27
C ASP A 538 -4.33 39.65 39.28
N VAL A 539 -3.32 39.43 38.43
CA VAL A 539 -2.13 40.28 38.28
C VAL A 539 -2.24 41.31 37.15
N SER A 540 -3.38 41.33 36.43
CA SER A 540 -3.58 42.13 35.22
C SER A 540 -3.36 43.64 35.43
N ALA A 541 -3.65 44.14 36.63
CA ALA A 541 -3.47 45.56 36.98
C ALA A 541 -1.99 46.01 37.06
N PHE A 542 -1.07 45.08 37.31
CA PHE A 542 0.36 45.35 37.56
C PHE A 542 1.26 45.08 36.34
N ILE A 543 0.72 44.42 35.33
CA ILE A 543 1.41 44.05 34.08
C ILE A 543 1.11 45.11 33.02
N ALA A 544 2.14 45.61 32.36
CA ALA A 544 2.00 46.51 31.21
C ALA A 544 2.56 45.81 29.97
N PRO A 545 1.83 45.78 28.83
CA PRO A 545 2.36 45.17 27.62
C PRO A 545 3.55 45.99 27.11
N ALA A 546 4.75 45.41 27.16
CA ALA A 546 5.92 45.98 26.49
C ALA A 546 5.82 45.68 24.98
N SER A 547 6.02 46.68 24.13
CA SER A 547 6.15 46.48 22.68
C SER A 547 7.51 45.84 22.37
N GLY A 548 7.53 44.57 21.97
CA GLY A 548 8.75 43.82 21.62
C GLY A 548 8.63 42.31 21.85
N GLU A 549 9.76 41.60 21.83
CA GLU A 549 9.83 40.15 22.07
C GLU A 549 9.17 39.73 23.38
N ALA A 550 8.33 38.68 23.33
CA ALA A 550 7.64 38.15 24.50
C ALA A 550 8.65 37.55 25.48
N THR A 551 8.81 38.20 26.63
CA THR A 551 9.76 37.76 27.67
C THR A 551 9.01 37.47 28.96
N LEU A 552 9.37 36.38 29.63
CA LEU A 552 8.81 36.03 30.94
C LEU A 552 9.62 36.64 32.10
N ALA A 553 10.64 37.45 31.82
CA ALA A 553 11.39 38.17 32.85
C ALA A 553 10.49 39.19 33.57
N LEU A 554 10.28 38.98 34.88
CA LEU A 554 9.36 39.79 35.69
C LEU A 554 9.62 41.32 35.59
N PRO A 555 10.87 41.83 35.55
CA PRO A 555 11.14 43.27 35.41
C PRO A 555 10.81 43.89 34.05
N ARG A 556 10.46 43.07 33.04
CA ARG A 556 10.04 43.54 31.70
C ARG A 556 8.53 43.35 31.48
N LEU A 557 7.86 42.60 32.35
CA LEU A 557 6.41 42.38 32.36
C LEU A 557 5.67 43.40 33.25
N LEU A 558 6.30 43.88 34.32
CA LEU A 558 5.69 44.83 35.25
C LEU A 558 5.69 46.26 34.70
N ASP A 559 4.69 47.04 35.12
CA ASP A 559 4.62 48.48 34.85
C ASP A 559 5.91 49.18 35.33
N ALA A 560 6.37 50.17 34.57
CA ALA A 560 7.64 50.87 34.81
C ALA A 560 7.79 51.41 36.23
N ALA A 561 6.69 51.81 36.88
CA ALA A 561 6.68 52.30 38.26
C ALA A 561 7.00 51.21 39.32
N LEU A 562 6.73 49.93 39.02
CA LEU A 562 6.93 48.79 39.93
C LEU A 562 8.27 48.06 39.70
N ASN A 563 8.95 48.31 38.59
CA ASN A 563 10.18 47.61 38.21
C ASN A 563 11.32 47.79 39.22
N VAL A 564 11.57 49.01 39.69
CA VAL A 564 12.65 49.30 40.64
C VAL A 564 12.40 48.64 42.01
N PRO A 565 11.24 48.85 42.68
CA PRO A 565 11.01 48.24 43.99
C PRO A 565 10.98 46.70 43.94
N VAL A 566 10.40 46.09 42.90
CA VAL A 566 10.36 44.62 42.76
C VAL A 566 11.73 44.03 42.46
N ARG A 567 12.51 44.64 41.56
CA ARG A 567 13.86 44.17 41.23
C ARG A 567 14.79 44.23 42.43
N THR A 568 14.70 45.31 43.22
CA THR A 568 15.56 45.50 44.40
C THR A 568 15.23 44.48 45.49
N ALA A 569 13.94 44.25 45.76
CA ALA A 569 13.50 43.24 46.73
C ALA A 569 13.88 41.81 46.30
N LEU A 570 13.81 41.50 45.00
CA LEU A 570 14.19 40.19 44.46
C LEU A 570 15.70 39.93 44.55
N VAL A 571 16.53 40.94 44.26
CA VAL A 571 17.99 40.83 44.40
C VAL A 571 18.40 40.68 45.87
N GLU A 572 17.73 41.41 46.77
CA GLU A 572 17.95 41.30 48.21
C GLU A 572 17.57 39.90 48.73
N ALA A 573 16.40 39.39 48.36
CA ALA A 573 15.94 38.05 48.73
C ALA A 573 16.83 36.94 48.17
N LYS A 574 17.34 37.09 46.94
CA LYS A 574 18.33 36.17 46.34
C LYS A 574 19.65 36.15 47.09
N ARG A 575 20.11 37.31 47.61
CA ARG A 575 21.38 37.43 48.32
C ARG A 575 21.29 36.93 49.76
N THR A 576 20.18 37.19 50.45
CA THR A 576 20.01 36.88 51.87
C THR A 576 19.34 35.53 52.11
N GLY A 577 18.62 34.98 51.13
CA GLY A 577 17.81 33.77 51.29
C GLY A 577 16.66 33.92 52.28
N GLN A 578 16.32 35.17 52.65
CA GLN A 578 15.31 35.51 53.66
C GLN A 578 14.15 36.27 53.02
N PRO A 579 12.93 36.20 53.57
CA PRO A 579 11.79 37.00 53.11
C PRO A 579 12.07 38.51 53.16
N VAL A 580 11.72 39.24 52.09
CA VAL A 580 11.88 40.70 52.00
C VAL A 580 10.52 41.37 51.87
N ARG A 581 10.18 42.26 52.81
CA ARG A 581 8.93 43.02 52.83
C ARG A 581 9.19 44.52 52.66
N ARG A 582 8.46 45.18 51.77
CA ARG A 582 8.52 46.63 51.51
C ARG A 582 7.11 47.21 51.52
N GLU A 583 6.90 48.18 52.40
CA GLU A 583 5.61 48.85 52.59
C GLU A 583 5.59 50.21 51.90
N ARG A 584 4.39 50.73 51.60
CA ARG A 584 4.14 52.06 50.99
C ARG A 584 4.61 52.22 49.53
N ILE A 585 4.45 51.19 48.70
CA ILE A 585 4.70 51.31 47.25
C ILE A 585 3.49 51.97 46.61
N GLY A 586 3.67 53.18 46.07
CA GLY A 586 2.63 53.92 45.37
C GLY A 586 2.47 53.45 43.93
N PHE A 587 1.27 52.98 43.57
CA PHE A 587 0.95 52.57 42.20
C PHE A 587 -0.52 52.92 41.88
N LYS A 588 -0.75 53.65 40.77
CA LYS A 588 -2.08 54.07 40.27
C LYS A 588 -3.07 54.50 41.38
N GLU A 589 -2.67 55.52 42.15
CA GLU A 589 -3.45 56.14 43.26
C GLU A 589 -3.69 55.27 44.52
N ARG A 590 -3.09 54.08 44.63
CA ARG A 590 -3.20 53.19 45.81
C ARG A 590 -1.83 52.80 46.37
N ARG A 591 -1.78 52.44 47.66
CA ARG A 591 -0.58 51.92 48.32
C ARG A 591 -0.63 50.40 48.41
N TYR A 592 0.49 49.77 48.06
CA TYR A 592 0.66 48.33 48.09
C TYR A 592 1.81 47.95 49.02
N VAL A 593 1.68 46.78 49.63
CA VAL A 593 2.76 46.07 50.34
C VAL A 593 3.31 44.99 49.42
N LEU A 594 4.61 45.04 49.17
CA LEU A 594 5.36 44.05 48.40
C LEU A 594 6.06 43.08 49.35
N GLU A 595 5.83 41.78 49.16
CA GLU A 595 6.57 40.73 49.86
C GLU A 595 7.22 39.78 48.85
N VAL A 596 8.48 39.41 49.08
CA VAL A 596 9.24 38.42 48.32
C VAL A 596 9.67 37.29 49.25
N LEU A 597 9.16 36.09 49.02
CA LEU A 597 9.33 34.91 49.86
C LEU A 597 10.13 33.83 49.11
N PRO A 598 11.28 33.35 49.61
CA PRO A 598 11.98 32.21 49.03
C PRO A 598 11.19 30.90 49.26
N LEU A 599 11.14 30.04 48.24
CA LEU A 599 10.47 28.75 48.25
C LEU A 599 11.51 27.63 48.08
N GLU A 600 11.52 26.68 49.02
CA GLU A 600 12.34 25.47 48.92
C GLU A 600 11.52 24.35 48.26
N ALA A 601 11.81 24.08 46.99
CA ALA A 601 11.41 22.86 46.31
C ALA A 601 12.69 22.04 46.08
N GLY A 602 12.65 20.73 46.38
CA GLY A 602 13.82 19.84 46.54
C GLY A 602 14.91 19.91 45.46
N GLU A 603 16.08 19.38 45.83
CA GLU A 603 17.40 19.35 45.14
C GLU A 603 17.42 19.82 43.68
N ALA A 604 17.42 21.15 43.44
CA ALA A 604 18.28 21.86 42.48
C ALA A 604 17.81 23.28 42.05
N ALA A 605 16.64 23.81 42.47
CA ALA A 605 16.23 25.16 42.04
C ALA A 605 15.47 26.00 43.10
N GLN A 606 16.11 27.08 43.58
CA GLN A 606 15.46 28.09 44.44
C GLN A 606 14.49 28.96 43.63
N HIS A 607 13.23 29.00 44.06
CA HIS A 607 12.17 29.85 43.48
C HIS A 607 11.77 30.94 44.49
N PHE A 608 11.17 32.05 44.01
CA PHE A 608 10.69 33.14 44.87
C PHE A 608 9.24 33.47 44.56
N LEU A 609 8.42 33.68 45.58
CA LEU A 609 7.04 34.19 45.46
C LEU A 609 7.02 35.68 45.75
N VAL A 610 6.55 36.48 44.81
CA VAL A 610 6.40 37.93 44.89
C VAL A 610 4.92 38.27 45.01
N THR A 611 4.45 38.92 46.08
CA THR A 611 3.03 39.30 46.26
C THR A 611 2.87 40.81 46.41
N LEU A 612 1.75 41.34 45.92
CA LEU A 612 1.39 42.77 45.99
C LEU A 612 -0.02 42.91 46.58
N ALA A 613 -0.10 43.17 47.88
CA ALA A 613 -1.38 43.31 48.58
C ALA A 613 -1.74 44.78 48.81
N PRO A 614 -2.99 45.21 48.52
CA PRO A 614 -3.45 46.56 48.85
C PRO A 614 -3.55 46.74 50.37
N GLU A 615 -3.07 47.87 50.89
CA GLU A 615 -3.13 48.21 52.31
C GLU A 615 -4.60 48.51 52.72
N PRO A 616 -5.18 47.84 53.75
CA PRO A 616 -6.53 48.16 54.24
C PRO A 616 -6.55 49.54 54.88
N HIS A 617 -7.48 50.39 54.46
CA HIS A 617 -7.64 51.76 54.94
C HIS A 617 -8.64 51.79 56.13
N GLU A 618 -8.18 52.23 57.32
CA GLU A 618 -9.05 52.73 58.40
C GLU A 618 -9.30 54.26 58.25
N PRO A 619 -10.39 54.81 58.82
CA PRO A 619 -10.91 56.15 58.51
C PRO A 619 -10.18 57.30 59.24
N ALA A 620 -10.31 58.51 58.67
CA ALA A 620 -9.55 59.74 58.91
C ALA A 620 -9.77 60.46 60.26
N ALA A 621 -8.75 61.25 60.69
CA ALA A 621 -8.92 62.48 61.49
C ALA A 621 -7.70 63.44 61.46
N ASP A 622 -7.97 64.68 61.04
CA ASP A 622 -7.50 66.00 61.51
C ASP A 622 -6.06 66.57 61.35
N ALA A 623 -6.07 67.81 60.80
CA ALA A 623 -5.36 69.04 61.22
C ALA A 623 -4.15 69.60 60.40
N ALA A 624 -4.42 70.72 59.72
CA ALA A 624 -3.72 72.02 59.70
C ALA A 624 -2.22 72.17 59.31
N SER A 625 -1.94 73.02 58.29
CA SER A 625 -1.18 74.30 58.42
C SER A 625 -0.50 74.77 57.11
N ALA A 626 -0.57 76.10 56.91
CA ALA A 626 -0.05 76.96 55.84
C ALA A 626 1.50 77.09 55.72
N LEU A 627 2.00 77.53 54.54
CA LEU A 627 2.75 78.81 54.29
C LEU A 627 3.65 78.78 53.04
N SER A 628 3.78 79.95 52.37
CA SER A 628 4.41 80.19 51.06
C SER A 628 5.62 81.16 51.12
N THR A 629 6.42 81.18 50.02
CA THR A 629 7.39 82.20 49.46
C THR A 629 8.83 82.25 50.05
N PRO A 630 9.92 82.87 49.44
CA PRO A 630 10.11 83.84 48.29
C PRO A 630 11.46 83.65 47.42
N PRO A 631 12.23 84.65 46.86
CA PRO A 631 12.06 85.64 45.74
C PRO A 631 13.26 85.80 44.70
N PHE A 632 13.20 86.79 43.75
CA PHE A 632 14.24 87.21 42.74
C PHE A 632 14.31 88.76 42.49
N SER A 633 15.45 89.36 42.02
CA SER A 633 15.60 90.79 41.54
C SER A 633 16.92 91.17 40.75
N PRO A 634 17.02 92.35 40.04
CA PRO A 634 17.91 92.67 38.85
C PRO A 634 18.79 93.99 38.87
N GLY A 635 19.52 94.36 37.76
CA GLY A 635 20.05 95.75 37.48
C GLY A 635 21.06 96.03 36.29
N GLY A 636 21.05 97.27 35.70
CA GLY A 636 22.16 97.95 34.93
C GLY A 636 21.84 99.02 33.81
N ALA A 637 22.35 100.28 33.85
CA ALA A 637 21.92 101.48 33.07
C ALA A 637 23.02 102.46 32.50
N ARG A 638 22.63 103.30 31.50
CA ARG A 638 22.96 104.74 31.19
C ARG A 638 24.40 105.34 31.27
N ALA A 639 25.11 105.42 30.13
CA ALA A 639 26.27 106.33 29.95
C ALA A 639 26.56 106.82 28.49
N ARG A 640 25.62 106.75 27.53
CA ARG A 640 25.91 106.99 26.07
C ARG A 640 25.18 108.18 25.42
N VAL A 641 24.45 108.98 26.19
CA VAL A 641 23.45 109.93 25.67
C VAL A 641 24.05 111.25 25.17
N ASP A 642 25.21 111.69 25.67
CA ASP A 642 25.70 113.06 25.41
C ASP A 642 26.45 113.24 24.07
N GLU A 643 26.70 112.17 23.31
CA GLU A 643 27.41 112.25 22.01
C GLU A 643 26.45 112.47 20.82
N LEU A 644 25.16 112.19 20.98
CA LEU A 644 24.19 112.15 19.88
C LEU A 644 23.71 113.54 19.42
N GLU A 645 23.68 114.53 20.31
CA GLU A 645 23.01 115.81 20.07
C GLU A 645 23.72 116.73 19.06
N ARG A 646 25.02 116.55 18.81
CA ARG A 646 25.77 117.43 17.87
C ARG A 646 25.60 117.06 16.40
N THR A 647 25.20 115.83 16.10
CA THR A 647 25.05 115.31 14.73
C THR A 647 23.73 115.69 14.07
N VAL A 648 22.72 116.06 14.86
CA VAL A 648 21.34 116.25 14.36
C VAL A 648 21.18 117.56 13.57
N THR A 649 21.93 118.60 13.93
CA THR A 649 21.72 119.94 13.38
C THR A 649 22.26 120.14 11.96
N THR A 650 23.31 119.40 11.56
CA THR A 650 23.89 119.52 10.21
C THR A 650 23.12 118.77 9.13
N LEU A 651 22.36 117.74 9.51
CA LEU A 651 21.52 116.94 8.59
C LEU A 651 20.18 117.62 8.23
N SER A 652 19.75 118.60 9.03
CA SER A 652 18.48 119.29 8.82
C SER A 652 18.45 120.11 7.52
N ASP A 653 19.55 120.77 7.18
CA ASP A 653 19.57 121.76 6.11
C ASP A 653 19.72 121.14 4.71
N GLU A 654 20.36 119.98 4.58
CA GLU A 654 20.39 119.21 3.32
C GLU A 654 19.04 118.56 2.99
N LEU A 655 18.19 118.34 4.00
CA LEU A 655 16.89 117.68 3.83
C LEU A 655 15.87 118.57 3.11
N GLU A 656 15.92 119.89 3.31
CA GLU A 656 14.93 120.80 2.71
C GLU A 656 15.12 120.96 1.19
N ALA A 657 16.36 120.96 0.71
CA ALA A 657 16.67 121.10 -0.72
C ALA A 657 16.26 119.86 -1.54
N THR A 658 16.39 118.66 -0.96
CA THR A 658 16.01 117.39 -1.60
C THR A 658 14.49 117.21 -1.67
N GLN A 659 13.75 117.72 -0.69
CA GLN A 659 12.27 117.61 -0.65
C GLN A 659 11.57 118.36 -1.78
N ALA A 660 12.09 119.50 -2.23
CA ALA A 660 11.48 120.27 -3.32
C ALA A 660 11.60 119.57 -4.68
N GLN A 661 12.73 118.91 -4.93
CA GLN A 661 12.98 118.16 -6.16
C GLN A 661 12.15 116.87 -6.23
N LEU A 662 11.96 116.20 -5.09
CA LEU A 662 11.11 115.01 -5.00
C LEU A 662 9.66 115.29 -5.36
N ARG A 663 9.09 116.43 -4.95
CA ARG A 663 7.66 116.72 -5.20
C ARG A 663 7.28 116.83 -6.67
N THR A 664 8.18 117.31 -7.52
CA THR A 664 7.88 117.46 -8.96
C THR A 664 7.97 116.11 -9.67
N LEU A 665 8.98 115.31 -9.33
CA LEU A 665 9.12 113.95 -9.84
C LEU A 665 7.97 113.05 -9.41
N VAL A 666 7.42 113.24 -8.20
CA VAL A 666 6.26 112.46 -7.72
C VAL A 666 5.04 112.67 -8.61
N VAL A 667 4.76 113.89 -9.07
CA VAL A 667 3.56 114.17 -9.89
C VAL A 667 3.69 113.57 -11.30
N GLU A 668 4.84 113.70 -11.96
CA GLU A 668 5.08 113.04 -13.27
C GLU A 668 5.09 111.51 -13.13
N PHE A 669 5.66 111.02 -12.03
CA PHE A 669 5.65 109.60 -11.72
C PHE A 669 4.22 109.07 -11.48
N GLU A 670 3.38 109.79 -10.74
CA GLU A 670 1.98 109.40 -10.49
C GLU A 670 1.18 109.30 -11.79
N SER A 671 1.32 110.26 -12.71
CA SER A 671 0.64 110.21 -14.01
C SER A 671 1.10 109.03 -14.88
N ALA A 672 2.40 108.78 -14.95
CA ALA A 672 2.94 107.64 -15.71
C ALA A 672 2.55 106.30 -15.06
N ASN A 673 2.46 106.25 -13.74
CA ASN A 673 2.01 105.05 -13.02
C ASN A 673 0.54 104.75 -13.28
N GLU A 674 -0.30 105.77 -13.43
CA GLU A 674 -1.73 105.57 -13.68
C GLU A 674 -1.97 105.03 -15.10
N GLU A 675 -1.30 105.56 -16.12
CA GLU A 675 -1.36 105.00 -17.48
C GLU A 675 -0.79 103.58 -17.55
N LEU A 676 0.35 103.33 -16.88
CA LEU A 676 0.92 101.99 -16.78
C LEU A 676 -0.04 101.05 -16.06
N ARG A 677 -0.73 101.51 -15.01
CA ARG A 677 -1.67 100.70 -14.25
C ARG A 677 -2.88 100.30 -15.08
N THR A 678 -3.45 101.23 -15.85
CA THR A 678 -4.57 100.91 -16.76
C THR A 678 -4.15 99.93 -17.86
N ALA A 679 -2.97 100.14 -18.49
CA ALA A 679 -2.44 99.21 -19.48
C ALA A 679 -2.14 97.83 -18.86
N ASN A 680 -1.70 97.78 -17.60
CA ASN A 680 -1.49 96.54 -16.88
C ASN A 680 -2.83 95.85 -16.56
N GLU A 681 -3.86 96.60 -16.15
CA GLU A 681 -5.19 96.05 -15.86
C GLU A 681 -5.84 95.47 -17.13
N GLU A 682 -5.71 96.15 -18.28
CA GLU A 682 -6.20 95.65 -19.56
C GLU A 682 -5.40 94.42 -20.03
N MET A 683 -4.06 94.43 -19.88
CA MET A 683 -3.22 93.27 -20.18
C MET A 683 -3.55 92.08 -19.25
N LEU A 684 -3.77 92.32 -17.96
CA LEU A 684 -4.16 91.29 -17.00
C LEU A 684 -5.53 90.70 -17.37
N SER A 685 -6.50 91.52 -17.74
CA SER A 685 -7.81 91.04 -18.21
C SER A 685 -7.70 90.19 -19.48
N THR A 686 -6.92 90.60 -20.48
CA THR A 686 -6.72 89.79 -21.70
C THR A 686 -5.96 88.50 -21.42
N ASN A 687 -5.04 88.52 -20.45
CA ASN A 687 -4.32 87.33 -20.02
C ASN A 687 -5.24 86.36 -19.26
N GLU A 688 -6.14 86.86 -18.41
CA GLU A 688 -7.17 86.05 -17.76
C GLU A 688 -8.13 85.41 -18.77
N GLU A 689 -8.55 86.14 -19.81
CA GLU A 689 -9.37 85.57 -20.89
C GLU A 689 -8.62 84.51 -21.70
N LEU A 690 -7.35 84.75 -22.06
CA LEU A 690 -6.51 83.75 -22.74
C LEU A 690 -6.26 82.53 -21.86
N GLN A 691 -6.04 82.73 -20.57
CA GLN A 691 -5.84 81.65 -19.62
C GLN A 691 -7.11 80.81 -19.48
N SER A 692 -8.28 81.45 -19.39
CA SER A 692 -9.57 80.76 -19.36
C SER A 692 -9.83 79.97 -20.65
N ALA A 693 -9.57 80.55 -21.82
CA ALA A 693 -9.72 79.85 -23.10
C ALA A 693 -8.74 78.66 -23.23
N ASN A 694 -7.53 78.79 -22.66
CA ASN A 694 -6.54 77.73 -22.64
C ASN A 694 -6.96 76.61 -21.69
N GLU A 695 -7.52 76.93 -20.52
CA GLU A 695 -8.09 75.96 -19.58
C GLU A 695 -9.26 75.19 -20.21
N GLU A 696 -10.15 75.87 -20.94
CA GLU A 696 -11.27 75.23 -21.65
C GLU A 696 -10.79 74.29 -22.76
N LEU A 697 -9.78 74.70 -23.56
CA LEU A 697 -9.14 73.83 -24.55
C LEU A 697 -8.44 72.63 -23.92
N GLN A 698 -7.79 72.83 -22.77
CA GLN A 698 -7.13 71.75 -22.04
C GLN A 698 -8.15 70.73 -21.53
N SER A 699 -9.30 71.18 -21.02
CA SER A 699 -10.41 70.32 -20.62
C SER A 699 -10.97 69.54 -21.81
N ALA A 700 -11.23 70.20 -22.95
CA ALA A 700 -11.75 69.54 -24.15
C ALA A 700 -10.77 68.49 -24.71
N LYS A 701 -9.45 68.78 -24.65
CA LYS A 701 -8.42 67.81 -25.01
C LYS A 701 -8.43 66.60 -24.08
N GLN A 702 -8.56 66.80 -22.76
CA GLN A 702 -8.62 65.72 -21.79
C GLN A 702 -9.86 64.84 -21.99
N GLU A 703 -11.01 65.42 -22.30
CA GLU A 703 -12.23 64.66 -22.62
C GLU A 703 -12.05 63.80 -23.87
N LEU A 704 -11.43 64.33 -24.94
CA LEU A 704 -11.13 63.56 -26.15
C LEU A 704 -10.11 62.45 -25.93
N GLU A 705 -9.06 62.71 -25.16
CA GLU A 705 -8.07 61.69 -24.78
C GLU A 705 -8.72 60.58 -23.95
N SER A 706 -9.62 60.93 -23.03
CA SER A 706 -10.41 59.96 -22.26
C SER A 706 -11.32 59.11 -23.15
N ALA A 707 -12.05 59.73 -24.09
CA ALA A 707 -12.95 59.00 -24.99
C ALA A 707 -12.19 58.06 -25.95
N ASN A 708 -11.02 58.48 -26.43
CA ASN A 708 -10.16 57.60 -27.24
C ASN A 708 -9.63 56.42 -26.42
N GLN A 709 -9.25 56.65 -25.16
CA GLN A 709 -8.79 55.58 -24.29
C GLN A 709 -9.90 54.54 -24.03
N GLU A 710 -11.14 54.99 -23.85
CA GLU A 710 -12.31 54.12 -23.68
C GLU A 710 -12.60 53.30 -24.94
N LEU A 711 -12.55 53.91 -26.13
CA LEU A 711 -12.74 53.19 -27.40
C LEU A 711 -11.66 52.14 -27.66
N LEU A 712 -10.40 52.45 -27.34
CA LEU A 712 -9.31 51.48 -27.45
C LEU A 712 -9.55 50.29 -26.51
N SER A 713 -9.94 50.56 -25.27
CA SER A 713 -10.28 49.51 -24.30
C SER A 713 -11.43 48.63 -24.79
N LEU A 714 -12.48 49.23 -25.38
CA LEU A 714 -13.65 48.49 -25.85
C LEU A 714 -13.34 47.64 -27.09
N ASN A 715 -12.44 48.11 -27.95
CA ASN A 715 -11.97 47.36 -29.11
C ASN A 715 -11.07 46.18 -28.70
N GLU A 716 -10.21 46.37 -27.71
CA GLU A 716 -9.44 45.28 -27.09
C GLU A 716 -10.36 44.25 -26.45
N GLU A 717 -11.41 44.67 -25.75
CA GLU A 717 -12.41 43.75 -25.17
C GLU A 717 -13.17 42.97 -26.24
N LEU A 718 -13.64 43.62 -27.32
CA LEU A 718 -14.31 42.93 -28.43
C LEU A 718 -13.40 41.92 -29.12
N LYS A 719 -12.13 42.27 -29.32
CA LYS A 719 -11.16 41.36 -29.90
C LYS A 719 -10.94 40.15 -28.98
N SER A 720 -10.77 40.39 -27.68
CA SER A 720 -10.68 39.32 -26.68
C SER A 720 -11.90 38.40 -26.70
N ARG A 721 -13.12 38.97 -26.84
CA ARG A 721 -14.36 38.18 -26.95
C ARG A 721 -14.43 37.35 -28.22
N ASN A 722 -13.94 37.87 -29.33
CA ASN A 722 -13.91 37.11 -30.58
C ASN A 722 -12.89 35.97 -30.50
N ASP A 723 -11.70 36.25 -29.96
CA ASP A 723 -10.67 35.24 -29.75
C ASP A 723 -11.15 34.14 -28.75
N GLU A 724 -11.90 34.52 -27.71
CA GLU A 724 -12.57 33.57 -26.80
C GLU A 724 -13.60 32.68 -27.51
N LEU A 725 -14.37 33.24 -28.45
CA LEU A 725 -15.37 32.48 -29.23
C LEU A 725 -14.72 31.51 -30.22
N ASP A 726 -13.67 31.95 -30.90
CA ASP A 726 -12.92 31.10 -31.82
C ASP A 726 -12.26 29.95 -31.06
N LEU A 727 -11.64 30.23 -29.90
CA LEU A 727 -11.10 29.19 -29.01
C LEU A 727 -12.19 28.21 -28.54
N ALA A 728 -13.35 28.71 -28.12
CA ALA A 728 -14.46 27.84 -27.68
C ALA A 728 -15.01 26.97 -28.82
N ASN A 729 -15.03 27.48 -30.05
CA ASN A 729 -15.49 26.74 -31.22
C ASN A 729 -14.48 25.68 -31.68
N ASP A 730 -13.19 25.99 -31.59
CA ASP A 730 -12.09 25.05 -31.83
C ASP A 730 -12.09 23.96 -30.76
N ASP A 731 -12.25 24.30 -29.48
CA ASP A 731 -12.38 23.35 -28.38
C ASP A 731 -13.58 22.42 -28.59
N LEU A 732 -14.75 22.94 -29.00
CA LEU A 732 -15.92 22.11 -29.31
C LEU A 732 -15.68 21.16 -30.48
N SER A 733 -15.00 21.64 -31.54
CA SER A 733 -14.65 20.79 -32.69
C SER A 733 -13.66 19.70 -32.28
N ASN A 734 -12.62 20.05 -31.53
CA ASN A 734 -11.64 19.12 -30.97
C ASN A 734 -12.29 18.11 -30.02
N LEU A 735 -13.28 18.52 -29.21
CA LEU A 735 -14.03 17.62 -28.35
C LEU A 735 -14.88 16.62 -29.16
N VAL A 736 -15.55 17.06 -30.23
CA VAL A 736 -16.34 16.16 -31.08
C VAL A 736 -15.45 15.21 -31.88
N GLU A 737 -14.29 15.66 -32.37
CA GLU A 737 -13.31 14.82 -33.04
C GLU A 737 -12.58 13.86 -32.09
N GLY A 738 -12.31 14.32 -30.86
CA GLY A 738 -11.63 13.57 -29.81
C GLY A 738 -12.50 12.52 -29.11
N ILE A 739 -13.83 12.58 -29.26
CA ILE A 739 -14.72 11.52 -28.79
C ILE A 739 -14.49 10.27 -29.66
N PRO A 740 -14.01 9.14 -29.11
CA PRO A 740 -13.69 7.93 -29.88
C PRO A 740 -14.94 7.15 -30.32
N LEU A 741 -16.13 7.74 -30.17
CA LEU A 741 -17.42 7.15 -30.55
C LEU A 741 -17.88 7.78 -31.87
N PRO A 742 -18.38 6.98 -32.84
CA PRO A 742 -19.09 7.53 -33.99
C PRO A 742 -20.35 8.27 -33.53
N VAL A 743 -20.39 9.59 -33.76
CA VAL A 743 -21.52 10.47 -33.41
C VAL A 743 -22.01 11.22 -34.65
N VAL A 744 -23.32 11.20 -34.87
CA VAL A 744 -23.99 11.89 -35.97
C VAL A 744 -25.02 12.87 -35.41
N LEU A 745 -24.94 14.13 -35.85
CA LEU A 745 -25.93 15.17 -35.58
C LEU A 745 -26.79 15.39 -36.83
N LEU A 746 -28.09 15.26 -36.67
CA LEU A 746 -29.10 15.45 -37.71
C LEU A 746 -29.92 16.70 -37.45
N ASP A 747 -30.36 17.36 -38.51
CA ASP A 747 -31.34 18.45 -38.46
C ASP A 747 -32.79 17.92 -38.41
N ARG A 748 -33.77 18.84 -38.44
CA ARG A 748 -35.21 18.51 -38.45
C ARG A 748 -35.66 17.73 -39.68
N GLN A 749 -34.94 17.83 -40.80
CA GLN A 749 -35.21 17.14 -42.05
C GLN A 749 -34.37 15.85 -42.17
N LEU A 750 -33.74 15.40 -41.07
CA LEU A 750 -32.87 14.23 -41.01
C LEU A 750 -31.65 14.33 -41.94
N ARG A 751 -31.17 15.56 -42.17
CA ARG A 751 -29.94 15.82 -42.91
C ARG A 751 -28.77 15.93 -41.95
N LEU A 752 -27.61 15.47 -42.39
CA LEU A 752 -26.38 15.47 -41.62
C LEU A 752 -25.90 16.90 -41.38
N ARG A 753 -25.93 17.38 -40.14
CA ARG A 753 -25.42 18.71 -39.75
C ARG A 753 -23.96 18.63 -39.32
N HIS A 754 -23.61 17.55 -38.64
CA HIS A 754 -22.25 17.28 -38.19
C HIS A 754 -22.06 15.78 -38.03
N ALA A 755 -20.84 15.29 -38.24
CA ALA A 755 -20.49 13.90 -38.01
C ALA A 755 -19.05 13.81 -37.54
N SER A 756 -18.79 12.99 -36.51
CA SER A 756 -17.43 12.74 -36.07
C SER A 756 -16.66 11.91 -37.11
N PRO A 757 -15.32 12.02 -37.20
CA PRO A 757 -14.52 11.31 -38.20
C PRO A 757 -14.71 9.78 -38.18
N GLN A 758 -14.99 9.21 -37.00
CA GLN A 758 -15.18 7.77 -36.80
C GLN A 758 -16.45 7.24 -37.50
N VAL A 759 -17.40 8.12 -37.82
CA VAL A 759 -18.60 7.83 -38.61
C VAL A 759 -18.23 7.36 -40.03
N ALA A 760 -17.12 7.84 -40.59
CA ALA A 760 -16.68 7.51 -41.94
C ALA A 760 -16.58 5.99 -42.17
N GLN A 761 -16.01 5.26 -41.21
CA GLN A 761 -15.86 3.79 -41.28
C GLN A 761 -17.20 3.06 -41.14
N LEU A 762 -18.10 3.59 -40.31
CA LEU A 762 -19.40 3.00 -40.02
C LEU A 762 -20.37 3.15 -41.20
N PHE A 763 -20.27 4.28 -41.92
CA PHE A 763 -21.10 4.61 -43.07
C PHE A 763 -20.42 4.29 -44.41
N GLY A 764 -19.14 3.86 -44.41
CA GLY A 764 -18.42 3.48 -45.62
C GLY A 764 -18.08 4.66 -46.53
N ILE A 765 -17.91 5.85 -45.95
CA ILE A 765 -17.58 7.09 -46.66
C ILE A 765 -16.09 7.36 -46.46
N ALA A 766 -15.40 7.84 -47.50
CA ALA A 766 -14.03 8.30 -47.36
C ALA A 766 -13.96 9.52 -46.41
N PRO A 767 -12.98 9.62 -45.49
CA PRO A 767 -12.88 10.73 -44.53
C PRO A 767 -12.96 12.12 -45.19
N ASP A 768 -12.29 12.29 -46.35
CA ASP A 768 -12.25 13.54 -47.11
C ASP A 768 -13.60 13.91 -47.76
N ALA A 769 -14.49 12.93 -47.94
CA ALA A 769 -15.83 13.11 -48.51
C ALA A 769 -16.89 13.40 -47.44
N LEU A 770 -16.57 13.29 -46.14
CA LEU A 770 -17.50 13.52 -45.04
C LEU A 770 -18.00 14.98 -45.01
N GLY A 771 -17.12 15.94 -45.32
CA GLY A 771 -17.49 17.36 -45.45
C GLY A 771 -18.47 17.64 -46.59
N GLN A 772 -18.44 16.86 -47.68
CA GLN A 772 -19.38 16.96 -48.80
C GLN A 772 -20.73 16.26 -48.51
N ALA A 773 -20.75 15.39 -47.49
CA ALA A 773 -21.97 14.72 -47.02
C ALA A 773 -22.80 15.58 -46.05
N ILE A 774 -22.22 16.66 -45.51
CA ILE A 774 -22.95 17.65 -44.70
C ILE A 774 -24.08 18.27 -45.55
N GLY A 775 -25.30 18.23 -45.01
CA GLY A 775 -26.52 18.69 -45.67
C GLY A 775 -27.26 17.62 -46.48
N GLN A 776 -26.71 16.40 -46.62
CA GLN A 776 -27.39 15.28 -47.26
C GLN A 776 -28.28 14.49 -46.27
N PRO A 777 -29.40 13.88 -46.73
CA PRO A 777 -30.22 13.00 -45.88
C PRO A 777 -29.46 11.77 -45.40
N VAL A 778 -29.64 11.37 -44.13
CA VAL A 778 -28.90 10.23 -43.52
C VAL A 778 -29.12 8.89 -44.24
N VAL A 779 -30.25 8.76 -44.96
CA VAL A 779 -30.63 7.58 -45.75
C VAL A 779 -29.66 7.31 -46.90
N ASN A 780 -29.12 8.37 -47.52
CA ASN A 780 -28.22 8.27 -48.67
C ASN A 780 -26.77 7.90 -48.29
N VAL A 781 -26.50 7.80 -47.00
CA VAL A 781 -25.16 7.67 -46.40
C VAL A 781 -24.92 6.24 -45.87
N THR A 782 -25.92 5.34 -45.87
CA THR A 782 -25.86 4.08 -45.08
C THR A 782 -25.24 2.87 -45.80
N SER A 783 -24.31 2.15 -45.13
CA SER A 783 -23.76 0.86 -45.63
C SER A 783 -23.79 -0.32 -44.62
N ARG A 784 -23.79 -0.09 -43.30
CA ARG A 784 -23.75 -1.17 -42.27
C ARG A 784 -25.01 -1.36 -41.42
N PHE A 785 -25.93 -0.40 -41.43
CA PHE A 785 -27.20 -0.45 -40.70
C PHE A 785 -28.37 -0.25 -41.68
N ALA A 786 -29.50 -0.90 -41.42
CA ALA A 786 -30.70 -0.69 -42.21
C ALA A 786 -31.24 0.74 -42.01
N ALA A 787 -31.30 1.54 -43.09
CA ALA A 787 -31.73 2.93 -43.03
C ALA A 787 -33.12 3.12 -42.39
N SER A 788 -34.05 2.22 -42.67
CA SER A 788 -35.41 2.24 -42.12
C SER A 788 -35.47 2.04 -40.60
N GLN A 789 -34.52 1.32 -40.00
CA GLN A 789 -34.47 1.11 -38.55
C GLN A 789 -33.90 2.35 -37.84
N LEU A 790 -32.87 2.97 -38.39
CA LEU A 790 -32.32 4.22 -37.88
C LEU A 790 -33.35 5.35 -37.89
N GLU A 791 -34.13 5.47 -38.97
CA GLU A 791 -35.24 6.42 -39.05
C GLU A 791 -36.30 6.19 -37.95
N GLN A 792 -36.69 4.93 -37.71
CA GLN A 792 -37.65 4.58 -36.67
C GLN A 792 -37.15 4.93 -35.26
N LEU A 793 -35.87 4.66 -34.98
CA LEU A 793 -35.24 4.99 -33.70
C LEU A 793 -35.20 6.51 -33.48
N VAL A 794 -34.84 7.28 -34.51
CA VAL A 794 -34.84 8.76 -34.48
C VAL A 794 -36.24 9.30 -34.29
N GLN A 795 -37.22 8.79 -35.03
CA GLN A 795 -38.60 9.25 -34.94
C GLN A 795 -39.18 8.96 -33.54
N THR A 796 -38.86 7.82 -32.96
CA THR A 796 -39.28 7.44 -31.61
C THR A 796 -38.62 8.31 -30.54
N ALA A 797 -37.32 8.61 -30.67
CA ALA A 797 -36.61 9.50 -29.75
C ALA A 797 -37.11 10.96 -29.84
N VAL A 798 -37.42 11.43 -31.04
CA VAL A 798 -37.94 12.79 -31.29
C VAL A 798 -39.39 12.95 -30.81
N GLN A 799 -40.26 11.97 -31.05
CA GLN A 799 -41.66 12.00 -30.59
C GLN A 799 -41.80 11.73 -29.09
N GLY A 800 -41.01 10.78 -28.57
CA GLY A 800 -41.01 10.41 -27.16
C GLY A 800 -40.22 11.35 -26.27
N LEU A 801 -39.41 12.24 -26.85
CA LEU A 801 -38.57 13.21 -26.13
C LEU A 801 -37.59 12.58 -25.12
N ALA A 802 -37.34 11.28 -25.23
CA ALA A 802 -36.54 10.46 -24.33
C ALA A 802 -35.42 9.75 -25.11
N PRO A 803 -34.28 9.42 -24.46
CA PRO A 803 -33.22 8.65 -25.09
C PRO A 803 -33.72 7.25 -25.45
N VAL A 804 -33.39 6.80 -26.65
CA VAL A 804 -33.65 5.43 -27.12
C VAL A 804 -32.32 4.71 -27.20
N GLU A 805 -32.19 3.62 -26.46
CA GLU A 805 -31.03 2.72 -26.49
C GLU A 805 -31.45 1.41 -27.16
N HIS A 806 -30.68 0.96 -28.15
CA HIS A 806 -31.00 -0.26 -28.89
C HIS A 806 -29.74 -1.05 -29.21
N GLU A 807 -29.67 -2.30 -28.75
CA GLU A 807 -28.64 -3.25 -29.16
C GLU A 807 -29.00 -3.82 -30.54
N HIS A 808 -28.09 -3.69 -31.49
CA HIS A 808 -28.26 -4.16 -32.84
C HIS A 808 -27.02 -4.92 -33.30
N GLN A 809 -27.23 -6.02 -34.00
CA GLN A 809 -26.15 -6.74 -34.66
C GLN A 809 -26.02 -6.21 -36.09
N ASP A 810 -24.84 -5.73 -36.47
CA ASP A 810 -24.59 -5.26 -37.83
C ASP A 810 -24.59 -6.42 -38.85
N THR A 811 -24.49 -6.07 -40.13
CA THR A 811 -24.45 -7.05 -41.23
C THR A 811 -23.22 -7.97 -41.22
N GLU A 812 -22.20 -7.65 -40.43
CA GLU A 812 -20.97 -8.44 -40.26
C GLU A 812 -20.98 -9.29 -38.98
N GLY A 813 -22.08 -9.26 -38.21
CA GLY A 813 -22.24 -10.05 -37.00
C GLY A 813 -21.66 -9.40 -35.74
N ARG A 814 -21.21 -8.15 -35.78
CA ARG A 814 -20.77 -7.40 -34.58
C ARG A 814 -21.95 -6.77 -33.87
N TRP A 815 -21.83 -6.65 -32.55
CA TRP A 815 -22.87 -6.06 -31.72
C TRP A 815 -22.57 -4.60 -31.44
N TRP A 816 -23.57 -3.76 -31.69
CA TRP A 816 -23.52 -2.32 -31.51
C TRP A 816 -24.64 -1.87 -30.59
N LEU A 817 -24.34 -0.93 -29.69
CA LEU A 817 -25.33 -0.17 -28.95
C LEU A 817 -25.55 1.17 -29.66
N ILE A 818 -26.77 1.39 -30.13
CA ILE A 818 -27.19 2.61 -30.81
C ILE A 818 -27.99 3.47 -29.81
N ASN A 819 -27.48 4.67 -29.54
CA ASN A 819 -28.08 5.63 -28.63
C ASN A 819 -28.57 6.85 -29.40
N VAL A 820 -29.88 7.10 -29.36
CA VAL A 820 -30.52 8.21 -30.08
C VAL A 820 -31.16 9.18 -29.11
N ARG A 821 -30.89 10.48 -29.28
CA ARG A 821 -31.42 11.57 -28.45
C ARG A 821 -31.94 12.71 -29.32
N ALA A 822 -33.06 13.33 -28.92
CA ALA A 822 -33.53 14.56 -29.56
C ALA A 822 -32.60 15.73 -29.22
N TYR A 823 -32.19 16.51 -30.23
CA TYR A 823 -31.41 17.74 -30.04
C TYR A 823 -32.36 18.90 -29.75
N ARG A 824 -32.17 19.61 -28.63
CA ARG A 824 -33.01 20.74 -28.22
C ARG A 824 -32.20 22.02 -28.16
N THR A 825 -32.73 23.10 -28.73
CA THR A 825 -32.15 24.45 -28.60
C THR A 825 -32.45 25.04 -27.22
N ALA A 826 -31.75 26.12 -26.84
CA ALA A 826 -31.98 26.87 -25.61
C ALA A 826 -33.46 27.31 -25.42
N ASP A 827 -34.19 27.57 -26.52
CA ASP A 827 -35.62 27.92 -26.52
C ASP A 827 -36.57 26.70 -26.41
N GLU A 828 -36.08 25.54 -25.96
CA GLU A 828 -36.79 24.26 -25.87
C GLU A 828 -37.38 23.69 -27.17
N ARG A 829 -37.04 24.26 -28.33
CA ARG A 829 -37.46 23.73 -29.64
C ARG A 829 -36.58 22.54 -30.03
N ILE A 830 -37.20 21.44 -30.46
CA ILE A 830 -36.46 20.29 -31.02
C ILE A 830 -35.87 20.71 -32.36
N ASP A 831 -34.55 20.67 -32.51
CA ASP A 831 -33.81 21.10 -33.71
C ASP A 831 -33.05 19.94 -34.39
N GLY A 832 -33.50 18.71 -34.14
CA GLY A 832 -32.98 17.50 -34.78
C GLY A 832 -32.72 16.36 -33.81
N ALA A 833 -31.72 15.52 -34.10
CA ALA A 833 -31.36 14.37 -33.28
C ALA A 833 -29.84 14.08 -33.28
N VAL A 834 -29.34 13.56 -32.17
CA VAL A 834 -27.97 13.05 -32.01
C VAL A 834 -28.03 11.53 -31.94
N ILE A 835 -27.18 10.86 -32.71
CA ILE A 835 -27.04 9.40 -32.73
C ILE A 835 -25.59 9.07 -32.36
N ALA A 836 -25.39 8.19 -31.38
CA ALA A 836 -24.09 7.66 -31.02
C ALA A 836 -24.07 6.14 -31.17
N PHE A 837 -22.98 5.60 -31.71
CA PHE A 837 -22.77 4.17 -31.90
C PHE A 837 -21.64 3.69 -30.97
N GLN A 838 -21.86 2.59 -30.26
CA GLN A 838 -20.84 1.99 -29.40
C GLN A 838 -20.66 0.50 -29.75
N ASP A 839 -19.43 0.07 -30.02
CA ASP A 839 -19.12 -1.35 -30.22
C ASP A 839 -19.18 -2.07 -28.86
N ILE A 840 -20.08 -3.04 -28.74
CA ILE A 840 -20.26 -3.87 -27.54
C ILE A 840 -19.90 -5.34 -27.81
N HIS A 841 -19.24 -5.64 -28.93
CA HIS A 841 -18.94 -7.00 -29.35
C HIS A 841 -17.99 -7.71 -28.36
N GLU A 842 -16.88 -7.08 -27.99
CA GLU A 842 -15.93 -7.65 -27.01
C GLU A 842 -16.54 -7.82 -25.62
N LEU A 843 -17.35 -6.83 -25.19
CA LEU A 843 -18.04 -6.86 -23.91
C LEU A 843 -18.99 -8.07 -23.83
N ARG A 844 -19.71 -8.35 -24.92
CA ARG A 844 -20.63 -9.49 -24.99
C ARG A 844 -19.89 -10.83 -24.95
N ARG A 845 -18.78 -10.97 -25.69
CA ARG A 845 -17.94 -12.18 -25.65
C ARG A 845 -17.34 -12.43 -24.27
N ALA A 846 -16.86 -11.38 -23.61
CA ALA A 846 -16.30 -11.47 -22.26
C ALA A 846 -17.36 -11.90 -21.24
N LEU A 847 -18.59 -11.37 -21.35
CA LEU A 847 -19.70 -11.74 -20.48
C LEU A 847 -20.10 -13.22 -20.65
N GLU A 848 -20.20 -13.70 -21.88
CA GLU A 848 -20.50 -15.11 -22.18
C GLU A 848 -19.39 -16.03 -21.66
N SER A 849 -18.12 -15.68 -21.86
CA SER A 849 -16.98 -16.45 -21.32
C SER A 849 -16.99 -16.51 -19.79
N ALA A 850 -17.33 -15.40 -19.11
CA ALA A 850 -17.39 -15.35 -17.66
C ALA A 850 -18.54 -16.20 -17.10
N GLN A 851 -19.69 -16.23 -17.80
CA GLN A 851 -20.82 -17.08 -17.43
C GLN A 851 -20.47 -18.57 -17.56
N HIS A 852 -19.83 -18.97 -18.66
CA HIS A 852 -19.36 -20.35 -18.83
C HIS A 852 -18.37 -20.78 -17.73
N ALA A 853 -17.39 -19.92 -17.41
CA ALA A 853 -16.42 -20.21 -16.34
C ALA A 853 -17.08 -20.35 -14.96
N ARG A 854 -18.11 -19.55 -14.66
CA ARG A 854 -18.86 -19.64 -13.41
C ARG A 854 -19.64 -20.95 -13.31
N ASP A 855 -20.35 -21.32 -14.37
CA ASP A 855 -21.15 -22.54 -14.38
C ASP A 855 -20.26 -23.79 -14.23
N ASP A 856 -19.04 -23.77 -14.78
CA ASP A 856 -18.07 -24.85 -14.59
C ASP A 856 -17.54 -24.91 -13.15
N ALA A 857 -17.28 -23.77 -12.51
CA ALA A 857 -16.87 -23.72 -11.11
C ALA A 857 -17.96 -24.21 -10.15
N GLU A 858 -19.22 -23.86 -10.40
CA GLU A 858 -20.36 -24.32 -9.59
C GLU A 858 -20.53 -25.84 -9.69
N ARG A 859 -20.44 -26.41 -10.90
CA ARG A 859 -20.47 -27.88 -11.09
C ARG A 859 -19.34 -28.60 -10.36
N ALA A 860 -18.13 -28.04 -10.38
CA ALA A 860 -16.99 -28.60 -9.66
C ALA A 860 -17.18 -28.59 -8.14
N ASN A 861 -17.78 -27.52 -7.60
CA ASN A 861 -18.03 -27.41 -6.17
C ASN A 861 -19.11 -28.41 -5.70
N THR A 862 -20.21 -28.55 -6.43
CA THR A 862 -21.24 -29.55 -6.11
C THR A 862 -20.69 -30.98 -6.13
N ALA A 863 -19.86 -31.33 -7.12
CA ALA A 863 -19.23 -32.64 -7.18
C ALA A 863 -18.30 -32.93 -5.97
N LYS A 864 -17.64 -31.89 -5.44
CA LYS A 864 -16.81 -31.99 -4.24
C LYS A 864 -17.65 -32.22 -2.98
N ASP A 865 -18.78 -31.54 -2.85
CA ASP A 865 -19.68 -31.69 -1.70
C ASP A 865 -20.32 -33.09 -1.67
N ASP A 866 -20.75 -33.60 -2.83
CA ASP A 866 -21.27 -34.97 -2.97
C ASP A 866 -20.22 -36.03 -2.61
N PHE A 867 -18.96 -35.81 -3.01
CA PHE A 867 -17.83 -36.68 -2.64
C PHE A 867 -17.63 -36.75 -1.12
N LEU A 868 -17.60 -35.61 -0.43
CA LEU A 868 -17.44 -35.56 1.02
C LEU A 868 -18.60 -36.25 1.76
N GLY A 869 -19.82 -36.10 1.25
CA GLY A 869 -20.99 -36.81 1.76
C GLY A 869 -20.87 -38.33 1.67
N MET A 870 -20.41 -38.84 0.52
CA MET A 870 -20.24 -40.27 0.28
C MET A 870 -19.13 -40.89 1.16
N VAL A 871 -17.96 -40.24 1.25
CA VAL A 871 -16.83 -40.70 2.08
C VAL A 871 -17.23 -40.79 3.55
N SER A 872 -17.95 -39.78 4.04
CA SER A 872 -18.43 -39.75 5.43
C SER A 872 -19.35 -40.92 5.76
N HIS A 873 -20.20 -41.34 4.81
CA HIS A 873 -21.10 -42.47 4.99
C HIS A 873 -20.36 -43.82 5.00
N GLU A 874 -19.43 -44.02 4.07
CA GLU A 874 -18.68 -45.28 3.94
C GLU A 874 -17.67 -45.50 5.07
N LEU A 875 -17.12 -44.44 5.68
CA LEU A 875 -16.27 -44.54 6.86
C LEU A 875 -17.05 -44.84 8.15
N ARG A 876 -18.27 -44.29 8.30
CA ARG A 876 -19.10 -44.51 9.50
C ARG A 876 -19.64 -45.93 9.61
N ALA A 877 -19.93 -46.57 8.48
CA ALA A 877 -20.51 -47.91 8.44
C ALA A 877 -19.64 -49.00 9.15
N PRO A 878 -18.36 -49.20 8.80
CA PRO A 878 -17.50 -50.17 9.49
C PRO A 878 -17.23 -49.77 10.95
N LEU A 879 -17.08 -48.47 11.23
CA LEU A 879 -16.86 -47.95 12.58
C LEU A 879 -18.02 -48.31 13.53
N ASN A 880 -19.27 -48.14 13.09
CA ASN A 880 -20.44 -48.52 13.87
C ASN A 880 -20.48 -50.02 14.18
N VAL A 881 -20.05 -50.87 13.24
CA VAL A 881 -19.98 -52.33 13.45
C VAL A 881 -18.89 -52.69 14.46
N ILE A 882 -17.71 -52.07 14.36
CA ILE A 882 -16.60 -52.23 15.30
C ILE A 882 -17.03 -51.83 16.71
N SER A 883 -17.57 -50.62 16.87
CA SER A 883 -18.04 -50.11 18.17
C SER A 883 -19.19 -50.93 18.74
N GLY A 884 -20.09 -51.43 17.88
CA GLY A 884 -21.19 -52.30 18.28
C GLY A 884 -20.70 -53.63 18.87
N TRP A 885 -19.84 -54.35 18.14
CA TRP A 885 -19.28 -55.63 18.62
C TRP A 885 -18.34 -55.46 19.81
N ALA A 886 -17.58 -54.36 19.89
CA ALA A 886 -16.75 -54.04 21.05
C ALA A 886 -17.61 -53.80 22.32
N SER A 887 -18.74 -53.10 22.16
CA SER A 887 -19.71 -52.88 23.24
C SER A 887 -20.36 -54.19 23.71
N VAL A 888 -20.70 -55.09 22.77
CA VAL A 888 -21.24 -56.43 23.07
C VAL A 888 -20.22 -57.28 23.83
N LEU A 889 -18.94 -57.25 23.44
CA LEU A 889 -17.86 -57.94 24.15
C LEU A 889 -17.73 -57.42 25.59
N LYS A 890 -17.64 -56.10 25.76
CA LYS A 890 -17.53 -55.45 27.08
C LYS A 890 -18.71 -55.80 28.00
N GLN A 891 -19.94 -55.64 27.52
CA GLN A 891 -21.13 -55.91 28.32
C GLN A 891 -21.29 -57.40 28.67
N SER A 892 -20.91 -58.30 27.75
CA SER A 892 -20.98 -59.75 27.99
C SER A 892 -19.90 -60.22 28.95
N GLN A 893 -18.72 -59.58 28.95
CA GLN A 893 -17.65 -59.81 29.92
C GLN A 893 -18.06 -59.32 31.33
N GLU A 894 -18.62 -58.11 31.44
CA GLU A 894 -19.11 -57.55 32.73
C GLU A 894 -20.23 -58.40 33.36
N ARG A 895 -21.06 -59.06 32.53
CA ARG A 895 -22.15 -59.93 32.98
C ARG A 895 -21.75 -61.39 33.19
N GLY A 896 -20.50 -61.76 32.89
CA GLY A 896 -20.03 -63.15 32.97
C GLY A 896 -20.71 -64.12 31.99
N THR A 897 -21.34 -63.62 30.92
CA THR A 897 -22.08 -64.42 29.91
C THR A 897 -21.32 -64.60 28.60
N LEU A 898 -20.02 -64.32 28.59
CA LEU A 898 -19.20 -64.38 27.38
C LEU A 898 -18.91 -65.83 26.98
N GLY A 899 -19.60 -66.32 25.94
CA GLY A 899 -19.28 -67.60 25.31
C GLY A 899 -18.08 -67.48 24.37
N GLU A 900 -17.21 -68.49 24.37
CA GLU A 900 -15.99 -68.55 23.55
C GLU A 900 -16.27 -68.39 22.03
N ALA A 901 -17.37 -68.99 21.55
CA ALA A 901 -17.81 -68.85 20.16
C ALA A 901 -18.25 -67.42 19.81
N THR A 902 -18.91 -66.72 20.73
CA THR A 902 -19.36 -65.34 20.54
C THR A 902 -18.18 -64.36 20.58
N ALA A 903 -17.23 -64.60 21.49
CA ALA A 903 -15.99 -63.82 21.57
C ALA A 903 -15.18 -63.93 20.28
N THR A 904 -14.97 -65.16 19.80
CA THR A 904 -14.22 -65.44 18.56
C THR A 904 -14.88 -64.76 17.35
N ARG A 905 -16.22 -64.85 17.24
CA ARG A 905 -16.96 -64.21 16.15
C ARG A 905 -16.90 -62.67 16.21
N ALA A 906 -17.02 -62.09 17.40
CA ALA A 906 -16.96 -60.64 17.58
C ALA A 906 -15.58 -60.09 17.22
N ILE A 907 -14.50 -60.74 17.71
CA ILE A 907 -13.12 -60.38 17.39
C ILE A 907 -12.85 -60.51 15.89
N ALA A 908 -13.25 -61.62 15.27
CA ALA A 908 -13.08 -61.82 13.82
C ALA A 908 -13.83 -60.76 13.00
N THR A 909 -15.03 -60.35 13.45
CA THR A 909 -15.82 -59.31 12.78
C THR A 909 -15.19 -57.93 12.95
N ILE A 910 -14.71 -57.59 14.15
CA ILE A 910 -13.99 -56.34 14.41
C ILE A 910 -12.74 -56.24 13.53
N LEU A 911 -11.88 -57.28 13.54
CA LEU A 911 -10.65 -57.30 12.74
C LEU A 911 -10.93 -57.14 11.24
N LYS A 912 -11.95 -57.84 10.72
CA LYS A 912 -12.38 -57.71 9.32
C LYS A 912 -12.80 -56.28 8.96
N HIS A 913 -13.55 -55.61 9.83
CA HIS A 913 -14.00 -54.24 9.57
C HIS A 913 -12.89 -53.21 9.76
N CYS A 914 -11.93 -53.43 10.67
CA CYS A 914 -10.73 -52.59 10.79
C CYS A 914 -9.86 -52.67 9.52
N GLN A 915 -9.63 -53.88 8.99
CA GLN A 915 -8.89 -54.08 7.74
C GLN A 915 -9.60 -53.42 6.55
N ALA A 916 -10.92 -53.57 6.44
CA ALA A 916 -11.71 -52.92 5.40
C ALA A 916 -11.65 -51.38 5.50
N GLN A 917 -11.63 -50.82 6.71
CA GLN A 917 -11.53 -49.39 6.93
C GLN A 917 -10.14 -48.84 6.59
N ALA A 918 -9.07 -49.56 6.92
CA ALA A 918 -7.71 -49.21 6.52
C ALA A 918 -7.59 -49.15 4.99
N GLN A 919 -8.10 -50.17 4.29
CA GLN A 919 -8.09 -50.20 2.82
C GLN A 919 -8.86 -49.03 2.20
N LEU A 920 -10.01 -48.63 2.77
CA LEU A 920 -10.77 -47.48 2.29
C LEU A 920 -9.99 -46.16 2.45
N ILE A 921 -9.23 -46.01 3.55
CA ILE A 921 -8.38 -44.84 3.79
C ILE A 921 -7.24 -44.83 2.77
N ASP A 922 -6.58 -45.96 2.55
CA ASP A 922 -5.50 -46.08 1.56
C ASP A 922 -5.98 -45.76 0.14
N ASP A 923 -7.15 -46.26 -0.25
CA ASP A 923 -7.77 -45.96 -1.56
C ASP A 923 -8.09 -44.46 -1.70
N LEU A 924 -8.53 -43.79 -0.64
CA LEU A 924 -8.79 -42.34 -0.65
C LEU A 924 -7.48 -41.53 -0.74
N LEU A 925 -6.44 -41.96 -0.04
CA LEU A 925 -5.10 -41.35 -0.11
C LEU A 925 -4.50 -41.52 -1.51
N ASP A 926 -4.67 -42.69 -2.13
CA ASP A 926 -4.24 -42.93 -3.50
C ASP A 926 -4.97 -42.01 -4.49
N VAL A 927 -6.30 -41.83 -4.36
CA VAL A 927 -7.07 -40.88 -5.19
C VAL A 927 -6.59 -39.44 -5.01
N SER A 928 -6.27 -39.03 -3.78
CA SER A 928 -5.74 -37.70 -3.48
C SER A 928 -4.35 -37.47 -4.09
N ARG A 929 -3.45 -38.45 -3.98
CA ARG A 929 -2.10 -38.42 -4.59
C ARG A 929 -2.16 -38.39 -6.11
N ILE A 930 -3.10 -39.14 -6.69
CA ILE A 930 -3.36 -39.12 -8.14
C ILE A 930 -3.89 -37.76 -8.58
N ALA A 931 -4.88 -37.19 -7.87
CA ALA A 931 -5.50 -35.91 -8.23
C ALA A 931 -4.52 -34.72 -8.10
N SER A 932 -3.59 -34.80 -7.15
CA SER A 932 -2.56 -33.78 -6.94
C SER A 932 -1.32 -33.98 -7.82
N GLY A 933 -1.23 -35.05 -8.61
CA GLY A 933 -0.07 -35.35 -9.46
C GLY A 933 1.18 -35.81 -8.70
N HIS A 934 1.07 -36.14 -7.40
CA HIS A 934 2.19 -36.54 -6.54
C HIS A 934 2.36 -38.07 -6.44
N LEU A 935 1.70 -38.85 -7.27
CA LEU A 935 1.89 -40.31 -7.31
C LEU A 935 3.26 -40.64 -7.91
N THR A 936 4.24 -40.94 -7.06
CA THR A 936 5.55 -41.46 -7.48
C THR A 936 5.50 -42.98 -7.61
N LEU A 937 6.05 -43.51 -8.71
CA LEU A 937 6.16 -44.94 -8.96
C LEU A 937 7.63 -45.37 -8.90
N GLU A 938 7.90 -46.48 -8.22
CA GLU A 938 9.21 -47.12 -8.29
C GLU A 938 9.28 -48.08 -9.46
N MET A 939 9.65 -47.57 -10.63
CA MET A 939 9.77 -48.38 -11.84
C MET A 939 11.00 -49.29 -11.72
N ARG A 940 10.77 -50.60 -11.60
CA ARG A 940 11.81 -51.63 -11.60
C ARG A 940 11.44 -52.78 -12.55
N PRO A 941 12.41 -53.49 -13.16
CA PRO A 941 12.11 -54.71 -13.90
C PRO A 941 11.47 -55.76 -12.98
N LEU A 942 10.24 -56.17 -13.27
CA LEU A 942 9.50 -57.17 -12.49
C LEU A 942 8.94 -58.28 -13.37
N ASP A 943 8.75 -59.47 -12.79
CA ASP A 943 8.03 -60.57 -13.44
C ASP A 943 6.53 -60.49 -13.13
N LEU A 944 5.73 -60.10 -14.13
CA LEU A 944 4.29 -59.97 -14.00
C LEU A 944 3.62 -61.33 -13.77
N SER A 945 4.20 -62.44 -14.25
CA SER A 945 3.67 -63.79 -14.01
C SER A 945 3.72 -64.17 -12.53
N ALA A 946 4.82 -63.85 -11.85
CA ALA A 946 4.97 -64.10 -10.41
C ALA A 946 4.01 -63.23 -9.59
N CYS A 947 3.85 -61.96 -9.97
CA CYS A 947 2.93 -61.03 -9.34
C CYS A 947 1.46 -61.51 -9.44
N VAL A 948 1.01 -61.88 -10.65
CA VAL A 948 -0.36 -62.37 -10.87
C VAL A 948 -0.59 -63.68 -10.12
N ARG A 949 0.40 -64.60 -10.11
CA ARG A 949 0.29 -65.88 -9.39
C ARG A 949 0.10 -65.66 -7.90
N SER A 950 0.93 -64.82 -7.28
CA SER A 950 0.85 -64.49 -5.86
C SER A 950 -0.54 -63.95 -5.46
N VAL A 951 -1.11 -63.06 -6.26
CA VAL A 951 -2.44 -62.49 -5.97
C VAL A 951 -3.56 -63.51 -6.19
N VAL A 952 -3.49 -64.31 -7.27
CA VAL A 952 -4.49 -65.35 -7.56
C VAL A 952 -4.49 -66.43 -6.48
N ASP A 953 -3.32 -66.90 -6.05
CA ASP A 953 -3.18 -67.90 -5.00
C ASP A 953 -3.73 -67.39 -3.67
N GLY A 954 -3.49 -66.11 -3.34
CA GLY A 954 -4.05 -65.47 -2.14
C GLY A 954 -5.58 -65.31 -2.17
N LEU A 955 -6.18 -65.16 -3.36
CA LEU A 955 -7.63 -65.00 -3.53
C LEU A 955 -8.38 -66.32 -3.76
N GLN A 956 -7.65 -67.43 -3.95
CA GLN A 956 -8.20 -68.77 -4.15
C GLN A 956 -9.14 -69.21 -3.01
N PRO A 957 -8.81 -69.05 -1.71
CA PRO A 957 -9.71 -69.44 -0.62
C PRO A 957 -11.03 -68.66 -0.62
N ALA A 958 -11.00 -67.39 -1.02
CA ALA A 958 -12.18 -66.54 -1.09
C ALA A 958 -13.11 -66.96 -2.25
N ALA A 959 -12.53 -67.40 -3.37
CA ALA A 959 -13.27 -67.97 -4.50
C ALA A 959 -13.98 -69.27 -4.10
N GLU A 960 -13.26 -70.18 -3.42
CA GLU A 960 -13.77 -71.47 -2.95
C GLU A 960 -14.89 -71.30 -1.91
N ALA A 961 -14.72 -70.38 -0.96
CA ALA A 961 -15.76 -70.04 0.03
C ALA A 961 -17.07 -69.52 -0.62
N LYS A 962 -16.97 -68.89 -1.80
CA LYS A 962 -18.13 -68.43 -2.59
C LYS A 962 -18.61 -69.49 -3.59
N GLY A 963 -17.92 -70.62 -3.74
CA GLY A 963 -18.26 -71.68 -4.71
C GLY A 963 -17.96 -71.28 -6.16
N LEU A 964 -16.88 -70.53 -6.39
CA LEU A 964 -16.47 -70.05 -7.71
C LEU A 964 -15.30 -70.87 -8.26
N THR A 965 -15.26 -71.06 -9.59
CA THR A 965 -14.09 -71.64 -10.27
C THR A 965 -13.15 -70.52 -10.71
N LEU A 966 -12.06 -70.29 -9.95
CA LEU A 966 -10.97 -69.40 -10.35
C LEU A 966 -9.89 -70.20 -11.08
N SER A 967 -9.53 -69.78 -12.29
CA SER A 967 -8.50 -70.44 -13.11
C SER A 967 -7.55 -69.42 -13.73
N SER A 968 -6.26 -69.77 -13.81
CA SER A 968 -5.24 -68.92 -14.41
C SER A 968 -4.57 -69.63 -15.60
N THR A 969 -4.25 -68.87 -16.65
CA THR A 969 -3.65 -69.39 -17.89
C THR A 969 -2.51 -68.47 -18.36
N GLY A 970 -1.49 -69.04 -19.00
CA GLY A 970 -0.36 -68.27 -19.54
C GLY A 970 0.72 -67.84 -18.53
N LEU A 971 0.58 -68.18 -17.24
CA LEU A 971 1.55 -67.83 -16.17
C LEU A 971 2.82 -68.69 -16.14
N GLN A 972 3.04 -69.59 -17.10
CA GLN A 972 4.15 -70.58 -17.05
C GLN A 972 5.51 -70.01 -17.44
N GLN A 973 5.53 -68.87 -18.16
CA GLN A 973 6.74 -68.16 -18.56
C GLN A 973 6.79 -66.78 -17.89
N PRO A 974 7.98 -66.27 -17.52
CA PRO A 974 8.10 -64.95 -16.93
C PRO A 974 7.82 -63.87 -17.99
N TYR A 975 6.98 -62.89 -17.66
CA TYR A 975 6.78 -61.71 -18.51
C TYR A 975 7.35 -60.49 -17.78
N ARG A 976 8.48 -59.99 -18.28
CA ARG A 976 9.16 -58.85 -17.68
C ARG A 976 8.61 -57.53 -18.20
N ILE A 977 8.24 -56.66 -17.26
CA ILE A 977 7.80 -55.28 -17.49
C ILE A 977 8.56 -54.35 -16.54
N GLU A 978 8.68 -53.08 -16.88
CA GLU A 978 9.09 -52.06 -15.92
C GLU A 978 7.87 -51.59 -15.12
N GLY A 979 7.94 -51.68 -13.80
CA GLY A 979 6.85 -51.25 -12.94
C GLY A 979 7.13 -51.34 -11.46
N ASP A 980 6.19 -50.83 -10.68
CA ASP A 980 6.17 -50.96 -9.23
C ASP A 980 5.44 -52.25 -8.84
N GLN A 981 6.15 -53.17 -8.17
CA GLN A 981 5.61 -54.47 -7.80
C GLN A 981 4.35 -54.38 -6.92
N ARG A 982 4.33 -53.46 -5.94
CA ARG A 982 3.20 -53.31 -5.01
C ARG A 982 1.98 -52.75 -5.73
N ARG A 983 2.18 -51.75 -6.59
CA ARG A 983 1.10 -51.16 -7.40
C ARG A 983 0.58 -52.12 -8.45
N MET A 984 1.44 -52.98 -8.98
CA MET A 984 1.04 -54.05 -9.90
C MET A 984 0.17 -55.10 -9.20
N GLN A 985 0.54 -55.52 -7.98
CA GLN A 985 -0.30 -56.39 -7.15
C GLN A 985 -1.66 -55.75 -6.87
N GLN A 986 -1.70 -54.44 -6.57
CA GLN A 986 -2.95 -53.68 -6.37
C GLN A 986 -3.83 -53.67 -7.62
N ILE A 987 -3.26 -53.52 -8.83
CA ILE A 987 -4.01 -53.61 -10.09
C ILE A 987 -4.67 -54.99 -10.23
N VAL A 988 -3.90 -56.07 -10.04
CA VAL A 988 -4.40 -57.44 -10.18
C VAL A 988 -5.48 -57.73 -9.12
N ALA A 989 -5.24 -57.34 -7.87
CA ALA A 989 -6.16 -57.54 -6.76
C ALA A 989 -7.50 -56.82 -7.00
N ASN A 990 -7.48 -55.59 -7.50
CA ASN A 990 -8.69 -54.83 -7.82
C ASN A 990 -9.48 -55.44 -8.98
N LEU A 991 -8.82 -55.95 -10.02
CA LEU A 991 -9.48 -56.60 -11.16
C LEU A 991 -10.10 -57.95 -10.76
N VAL A 992 -9.32 -58.81 -10.10
CA VAL A 992 -9.79 -60.15 -9.68
C VAL A 992 -10.80 -60.04 -8.54
N GLY A 993 -10.63 -59.10 -7.62
CA GLY A 993 -11.58 -58.80 -6.56
C GLY A 993 -12.94 -58.35 -7.09
N ASN A 994 -12.97 -57.52 -8.13
CA ASN A 994 -14.22 -57.15 -8.81
C ASN A 994 -14.88 -58.37 -9.48
N ALA A 995 -14.11 -59.21 -10.18
CA ALA A 995 -14.63 -60.44 -10.76
C ALA A 995 -15.25 -61.37 -9.69
N LEU A 996 -14.56 -61.55 -8.55
CA LEU A 996 -15.07 -62.35 -7.42
C LEU A 996 -16.35 -61.76 -6.82
N LYS A 997 -16.44 -60.43 -6.73
CA LYS A 997 -17.60 -59.73 -6.18
C LYS A 997 -18.84 -59.90 -7.05
N PHE A 998 -18.71 -59.67 -8.36
CA PHE A 998 -19.83 -59.59 -9.30
C PHE A 998 -20.18 -60.91 -10.00
N THR A 999 -19.40 -61.97 -9.75
CA THR A 999 -19.74 -63.33 -10.19
C THR A 999 -20.62 -64.03 -9.15
N PRO A 1000 -21.80 -64.55 -9.52
CA PRO A 1000 -22.67 -65.34 -8.63
C PRO A 1000 -22.09 -66.74 -8.37
N ARG A 1001 -22.61 -67.45 -7.35
CA ARG A 1001 -22.17 -68.83 -7.03
C ARG A 1001 -22.19 -69.74 -8.26
N ASP A 1002 -21.26 -70.69 -8.33
CA ASP A 1002 -21.02 -71.60 -9.48
C ASP A 1002 -20.51 -70.90 -10.76
N GLY A 1003 -20.19 -69.61 -10.69
CA GLY A 1003 -19.56 -68.89 -11.79
C GLY A 1003 -18.07 -69.19 -11.96
N ARG A 1004 -17.50 -68.71 -13.06
CA ARG A 1004 -16.12 -68.95 -13.50
C ARG A 1004 -15.40 -67.62 -13.73
N ILE A 1005 -14.19 -67.53 -13.20
CA ILE A 1005 -13.27 -66.42 -13.42
C ILE A 1005 -12.00 -66.98 -14.05
N THR A 1006 -11.57 -66.37 -15.14
CA THR A 1006 -10.36 -66.75 -15.87
C THR A 1006 -9.41 -65.56 -15.90
N VAL A 1007 -8.22 -65.73 -15.34
CA VAL A 1007 -7.11 -64.77 -15.43
C VAL A 1007 -6.14 -65.30 -16.49
N SER A 1008 -5.81 -64.49 -17.47
CA SER A 1008 -4.92 -64.87 -18.56
C SER A 1008 -3.84 -63.83 -18.79
N LEU A 1009 -2.62 -64.29 -19.04
CA LEU A 1009 -1.46 -63.44 -19.32
C LEU A 1009 -0.82 -63.88 -20.64
N SER A 1010 -0.69 -62.96 -21.59
CA SER A 1010 -0.14 -63.25 -22.93
C SER A 1010 0.70 -62.10 -23.46
N ARG A 1011 1.69 -62.36 -24.32
CA ARG A 1011 2.46 -61.31 -25.01
C ARG A 1011 1.87 -61.07 -26.39
N ILE A 1012 1.51 -59.83 -26.68
CA ILE A 1012 0.99 -59.36 -27.97
C ILE A 1012 1.94 -58.29 -28.49
N GLY A 1013 2.84 -58.70 -29.40
CA GLY A 1013 3.88 -57.83 -29.96
C GLY A 1013 4.80 -57.23 -28.87
N PRO A 1014 4.92 -55.89 -28.78
CA PRO A 1014 5.75 -55.23 -27.78
C PRO A 1014 5.06 -55.07 -26.41
N THR A 1015 3.87 -55.66 -26.22
CA THR A 1015 3.10 -55.50 -24.97
C THR A 1015 2.77 -56.83 -24.31
N VAL A 1016 2.64 -56.82 -22.98
CA VAL A 1016 2.11 -57.93 -22.17
C VAL A 1016 0.67 -57.59 -21.81
N GLU A 1017 -0.26 -58.47 -22.17
CA GLU A 1017 -1.69 -58.34 -21.92
C GLU A 1017 -2.13 -59.23 -20.76
N LEU A 1018 -2.66 -58.61 -19.71
CA LEU A 1018 -3.39 -59.23 -18.62
C LEU A 1018 -4.90 -59.09 -18.87
N ALA A 1019 -5.60 -60.22 -19.02
CA ALA A 1019 -7.05 -60.22 -19.18
C ALA A 1019 -7.74 -61.02 -18.06
N VAL A 1020 -8.69 -60.39 -17.38
CA VAL A 1020 -9.56 -60.99 -16.37
C VAL A 1020 -10.96 -61.10 -16.97
N VAL A 1021 -11.47 -62.32 -17.07
CA VAL A 1021 -12.78 -62.63 -17.67
C VAL A 1021 -13.65 -63.34 -16.65
N ASP A 1022 -14.83 -62.79 -16.40
CA ASP A 1022 -15.86 -63.41 -15.58
C ASP A 1022 -17.14 -63.69 -16.39
N ASN A 1023 -17.95 -64.64 -15.93
CA ASN A 1023 -19.29 -64.91 -16.44
C ASN A 1023 -20.40 -64.36 -15.52
N GLY A 1024 -20.10 -63.28 -14.81
CA GLY A 1024 -20.99 -62.65 -13.84
C GLY A 1024 -22.09 -61.80 -14.47
N ILE A 1025 -22.57 -60.83 -13.69
CA ILE A 1025 -23.73 -60.00 -14.05
C ILE A 1025 -23.52 -59.09 -15.26
N GLY A 1026 -22.30 -58.97 -15.80
CA GLY A 1026 -21.99 -58.08 -16.93
C GLY A 1026 -22.17 -56.60 -16.61
N VAL A 1027 -21.95 -55.74 -17.61
CA VAL A 1027 -22.06 -54.28 -17.50
C VAL A 1027 -23.02 -53.76 -18.56
N ALA A 1028 -23.95 -52.88 -18.17
CA ALA A 1028 -24.84 -52.21 -19.10
C ALA A 1028 -24.05 -51.36 -20.12
N VAL A 1029 -24.49 -51.35 -21.39
CA VAL A 1029 -23.79 -50.68 -22.49
C VAL A 1029 -23.60 -49.18 -22.22
N GLU A 1030 -24.56 -48.55 -21.55
CA GLU A 1030 -24.54 -47.15 -21.16
C GLU A 1030 -23.46 -46.83 -20.09
N LEU A 1031 -23.09 -47.81 -19.28
CA LEU A 1031 -22.13 -47.66 -18.18
C LEU A 1031 -20.68 -47.97 -18.61
N LEU A 1032 -20.48 -48.69 -19.72
CA LEU A 1032 -19.15 -49.08 -20.22
C LEU A 1032 -18.19 -47.89 -20.44
N PRO A 1033 -18.60 -46.75 -21.06
CA PRO A 1033 -17.70 -45.61 -21.28
C PRO A 1033 -17.25 -44.95 -19.98
N ARG A 1034 -18.05 -45.07 -18.91
CA ARG A 1034 -17.84 -44.41 -17.62
C ARG A 1034 -17.33 -45.36 -16.53
N LEU A 1035 -17.11 -46.62 -16.86
CA LEU A 1035 -16.77 -47.68 -15.88
C LEU A 1035 -15.49 -47.41 -15.08
N PHE A 1036 -14.56 -46.66 -15.66
CA PHE A 1036 -13.30 -46.27 -15.01
C PHE A 1036 -13.32 -44.85 -14.42
N ASP A 1037 -14.45 -44.15 -14.50
CA ASP A 1037 -14.61 -42.83 -13.90
C ASP A 1037 -14.82 -43.00 -12.38
N ARG A 1038 -14.29 -42.04 -11.61
CA ARG A 1038 -14.37 -42.06 -10.14
C ARG A 1038 -15.83 -42.05 -9.69
N PHE A 1039 -16.14 -42.82 -8.64
CA PHE A 1039 -17.48 -42.91 -8.02
C PHE A 1039 -18.59 -43.45 -8.92
N THR A 1040 -18.25 -44.05 -10.06
CA THR A 1040 -19.25 -44.65 -10.95
C THR A 1040 -19.70 -45.99 -10.38
N GLN A 1041 -20.99 -46.12 -10.10
CA GLN A 1041 -21.65 -47.35 -9.67
C GLN A 1041 -22.86 -47.65 -10.54
N ALA A 1042 -23.17 -48.93 -10.76
CA ALA A 1042 -24.46 -49.34 -11.31
C ALA A 1042 -25.58 -49.08 -10.28
N ASP A 1043 -26.78 -48.74 -10.78
CA ASP A 1043 -27.98 -48.31 -10.05
C ASP A 1043 -28.03 -48.64 -8.54
N ILE A 1044 -28.19 -47.59 -7.73
CA ILE A 1044 -28.18 -47.51 -6.24
C ILE A 1044 -29.18 -48.49 -5.57
N SER A 1045 -30.14 -49.01 -6.32
CA SER A 1045 -31.20 -49.91 -5.86
C SER A 1045 -30.75 -51.38 -5.70
N ARG A 1046 -29.73 -51.84 -6.45
CA ARG A 1046 -29.18 -53.22 -6.34
C ARG A 1046 -27.86 -53.31 -5.57
N THR A 1047 -27.21 -52.18 -5.29
CA THR A 1047 -25.84 -52.10 -4.71
C THR A 1047 -25.78 -52.17 -3.18
N ARG A 1048 -26.92 -52.12 -2.47
CA ARG A 1048 -26.95 -52.27 -1.00
C ARG A 1048 -26.43 -53.62 -0.49
N GLU A 1049 -26.40 -54.65 -1.33
CA GLU A 1049 -25.91 -55.98 -0.96
C GLU A 1049 -24.37 -56.12 -1.02
N TYR A 1050 -23.66 -55.25 -1.74
CA TYR A 1050 -22.25 -55.49 -2.06
C TYR A 1050 -21.25 -54.35 -1.74
N GLY A 1051 -21.69 -53.12 -1.41
CA GLY A 1051 -20.92 -52.02 -0.77
C GLY A 1051 -19.58 -51.58 -1.40
N GLY A 1052 -19.25 -50.28 -1.39
CA GLY A 1052 -17.90 -49.78 -1.74
C GLY A 1052 -17.91 -48.52 -2.59
N LEU A 1053 -16.85 -47.69 -2.49
CA LEU A 1053 -16.78 -46.31 -3.02
C LEU A 1053 -16.73 -46.15 -4.55
N GLY A 1054 -16.66 -47.23 -5.34
CA GLY A 1054 -16.50 -47.12 -6.81
C GLY A 1054 -15.13 -46.59 -7.26
N LEU A 1055 -14.12 -46.68 -6.39
CA LEU A 1055 -12.78 -46.14 -6.64
C LEU A 1055 -11.82 -47.14 -7.29
N GLY A 1056 -11.99 -48.44 -7.04
CA GLY A 1056 -11.01 -49.48 -7.43
C GLY A 1056 -10.64 -49.48 -8.93
N LEU A 1057 -11.62 -49.40 -9.84
CA LEU A 1057 -11.33 -49.36 -11.29
C LEU A 1057 -10.72 -48.03 -11.74
N SER A 1058 -11.07 -46.92 -11.09
CA SER A 1058 -10.48 -45.61 -11.38
C SER A 1058 -9.01 -45.56 -10.96
N ILE A 1059 -8.65 -46.21 -9.84
CA ILE A 1059 -7.27 -46.40 -9.39
C ILE A 1059 -6.51 -47.28 -10.37
N VAL A 1060 -7.10 -48.40 -10.81
CA VAL A 1060 -6.52 -49.27 -11.85
C VAL A 1060 -6.17 -48.48 -13.11
N ARG A 1061 -7.09 -47.64 -13.62
CA ARG A 1061 -6.83 -46.84 -14.83
C ARG A 1061 -5.64 -45.90 -14.65
N HIS A 1062 -5.55 -45.19 -13.53
CA HIS A 1062 -4.44 -44.27 -13.29
C HIS A 1062 -3.11 -45.00 -13.07
N LEU A 1063 -3.10 -46.09 -12.30
CA LEU A 1063 -1.89 -46.89 -12.08
C LEU A 1063 -1.40 -47.49 -13.40
N VAL A 1064 -2.30 -48.04 -14.23
CA VAL A 1064 -1.94 -48.61 -15.53
C VAL A 1064 -1.36 -47.55 -16.46
N LEU A 1065 -1.99 -46.36 -16.54
CA LEU A 1065 -1.49 -45.24 -17.36
C LEU A 1065 -0.13 -44.74 -16.86
N ALA A 1066 0.07 -44.66 -15.54
CA ALA A 1066 1.33 -44.24 -14.93
C ALA A 1066 2.47 -45.24 -15.20
N HIS A 1067 2.15 -46.52 -15.42
CA HIS A 1067 3.08 -47.55 -15.88
C HIS A 1067 3.26 -47.59 -17.41
N GLY A 1068 2.75 -46.59 -18.15
CA GLY A 1068 2.82 -46.54 -19.62
C GLY A 1068 1.92 -47.57 -20.33
N GLY A 1069 0.94 -48.13 -19.62
CA GLY A 1069 0.01 -49.14 -20.13
C GLY A 1069 -1.36 -48.59 -20.54
N THR A 1070 -2.23 -49.48 -21.00
CA THR A 1070 -3.64 -49.17 -21.35
C THR A 1070 -4.60 -50.15 -20.69
N VAL A 1071 -5.79 -49.68 -20.30
CA VAL A 1071 -6.87 -50.52 -19.76
C VAL A 1071 -8.14 -50.36 -20.58
N THR A 1072 -8.85 -51.46 -20.83
CA THR A 1072 -10.12 -51.49 -21.56
C THR A 1072 -11.09 -52.48 -20.91
N ALA A 1073 -12.39 -52.19 -20.99
CA ALA A 1073 -13.45 -53.08 -20.55
C ALA A 1073 -14.36 -53.46 -21.71
N HIS A 1074 -14.84 -54.70 -21.72
CA HIS A 1074 -15.79 -55.21 -22.69
C HIS A 1074 -16.83 -56.10 -21.99
N SER A 1075 -18.09 -55.91 -22.33
CA SER A 1075 -19.21 -56.74 -21.87
C SER A 1075 -20.30 -56.73 -22.95
N ASP A 1076 -20.88 -57.88 -23.26
CA ASP A 1076 -21.98 -58.03 -24.23
C ASP A 1076 -23.36 -57.66 -23.62
N GLY A 1077 -23.36 -56.98 -22.47
CA GLY A 1077 -24.55 -56.57 -21.72
C GLY A 1077 -24.76 -57.35 -20.42
N GLU A 1078 -25.85 -57.04 -19.72
CA GLU A 1078 -26.17 -57.68 -18.43
C GLU A 1078 -26.36 -59.20 -18.58
N GLY A 1079 -25.82 -59.97 -17.63
CA GLY A 1079 -25.84 -61.43 -17.58
C GLY A 1079 -24.87 -62.13 -18.54
N ARG A 1080 -24.02 -61.38 -19.27
CA ARG A 1080 -23.04 -61.93 -20.22
C ARG A 1080 -21.60 -61.92 -19.72
N GLY A 1081 -21.37 -61.49 -18.49
CA GLY A 1081 -20.04 -61.38 -17.90
C GLY A 1081 -19.24 -60.17 -18.39
N THR A 1082 -18.03 -60.01 -17.85
CA THR A 1082 -17.15 -58.87 -18.14
C THR A 1082 -15.75 -59.36 -18.49
N ARG A 1083 -15.12 -58.71 -19.46
CA ARG A 1083 -13.70 -58.84 -19.79
C ARG A 1083 -13.00 -57.51 -19.52
N LEU A 1084 -12.08 -57.51 -18.57
CA LEU A 1084 -11.17 -56.40 -18.31
C LEU A 1084 -9.79 -56.75 -18.83
N THR A 1085 -9.24 -55.90 -19.68
CA THR A 1085 -7.96 -56.11 -20.35
C THR A 1085 -7.01 -54.96 -20.05
N VAL A 1086 -5.84 -55.28 -19.52
CA VAL A 1086 -4.74 -54.36 -19.24
C VAL A 1086 -3.53 -54.74 -20.08
N ARG A 1087 -2.86 -53.75 -20.69
CA ARG A 1087 -1.65 -53.96 -21.50
C ARG A 1087 -0.51 -53.10 -20.99
N PHE A 1088 0.67 -53.70 -20.82
CA PHE A 1088 1.90 -53.02 -20.42
C PHE A 1088 3.01 -53.17 -21.47
N PRO A 1089 3.95 -52.22 -21.60
CA PRO A 1089 5.14 -52.39 -22.44
C PRO A 1089 6.01 -53.54 -21.92
N ALA A 1090 6.43 -54.45 -22.81
CA ALA A 1090 7.34 -55.55 -22.50
C ALA A 1090 8.80 -55.08 -22.55
N VAL A 1091 9.64 -55.56 -21.64
CA VAL A 1091 11.09 -55.26 -21.61
C VAL A 1091 11.87 -56.53 -21.97
N GLU A 1092 12.86 -56.41 -22.87
CA GLU A 1092 13.75 -57.52 -23.26
C GLU A 1092 15.02 -57.58 -22.41
N LEU A 1093 15.52 -58.80 -22.18
CA LEU A 1093 16.53 -59.11 -21.17
C LEU A 1093 17.93 -58.54 -21.46
N VAL A 1094 18.56 -58.01 -20.41
CA VAL A 1094 19.94 -58.38 -20.05
C VAL A 1094 19.87 -59.22 -18.78
N SER A 1095 20.55 -60.36 -18.81
CA SER A 1095 20.61 -61.34 -17.73
C SER A 1095 21.35 -60.78 -16.51
N ASP A 1096 20.77 -60.90 -15.31
CA ASP A 1096 21.57 -61.37 -14.19
C ASP A 1096 20.78 -62.08 -13.08
N THR A 1097 21.50 -63.05 -12.52
CA THR A 1097 21.36 -63.99 -11.39
C THR A 1097 20.04 -64.24 -10.63
N PRO A 1098 19.77 -65.51 -10.23
CA PRO A 1098 18.64 -65.89 -9.39
C PRO A 1098 18.89 -65.57 -7.91
N GLU A 1099 18.03 -64.74 -7.31
CA GLU A 1099 17.93 -64.64 -5.86
C GLU A 1099 17.19 -65.86 -5.28
N THR A 1100 17.83 -66.47 -4.28
CA THR A 1100 17.37 -67.60 -3.47
C THR A 1100 15.99 -67.36 -2.83
N PRO A 1101 15.13 -68.38 -2.71
CA PRO A 1101 13.81 -68.23 -2.10
C PRO A 1101 13.91 -67.96 -0.58
N PRO A 1102 13.00 -67.18 0.02
CA PRO A 1102 12.94 -67.03 1.47
C PRO A 1102 12.52 -68.36 2.11
N ARG A 1103 13.22 -68.71 3.20
CA ARG A 1103 12.89 -69.83 4.07
C ARG A 1103 11.57 -69.53 4.78
N GLU A 1104 10.62 -70.46 4.72
CA GLU A 1104 9.51 -70.53 5.67
C GLU A 1104 10.09 -70.77 7.08
N THR A 1105 10.03 -69.75 7.95
CA THR A 1105 10.34 -69.91 9.37
C THR A 1105 9.05 -70.09 10.16
N THR A 1106 8.90 -71.31 10.67
CA THR A 1106 7.94 -71.68 11.71
C THR A 1106 8.14 -70.85 12.98
N ALA A 1107 7.02 -70.56 13.65
CA ALA A 1107 6.90 -69.88 14.95
C ALA A 1107 8.11 -70.08 15.88
N SER A 1108 8.79 -68.98 16.20
CA SER A 1108 10.00 -68.99 17.03
C SER A 1108 9.81 -68.03 18.20
N ASP A 1109 9.75 -68.58 19.42
CA ASP A 1109 9.62 -67.83 20.67
C ASP A 1109 10.77 -66.82 20.86
N LEU A 1110 10.45 -65.59 21.28
CA LEU A 1110 11.39 -64.50 21.64
C LEU A 1110 12.07 -64.72 23.01
N VAL A 1111 11.99 -65.93 23.57
CA VAL A 1111 12.50 -66.27 24.91
C VAL A 1111 13.98 -65.91 25.06
N GLY A 1112 14.26 -65.02 26.03
CA GLY A 1112 15.60 -64.57 26.41
C GLY A 1112 16.08 -63.30 25.69
N LEU A 1113 15.30 -62.74 24.75
CA LEU A 1113 15.58 -61.44 24.15
C LEU A 1113 15.13 -60.30 25.07
N ARG A 1114 15.89 -59.20 25.05
CA ARG A 1114 15.64 -58.00 25.85
C ARG A 1114 15.35 -56.88 24.87
N VAL A 1115 14.13 -56.35 24.87
CA VAL A 1115 13.69 -55.34 23.90
C VAL A 1115 13.44 -54.04 24.64
N LEU A 1116 14.01 -52.94 24.14
CA LEU A 1116 13.68 -51.59 24.57
C LEU A 1116 12.69 -51.00 23.56
N LEU A 1117 11.48 -50.69 24.02
CA LEU A 1117 10.41 -50.07 23.24
C LEU A 1117 10.31 -48.58 23.60
N VAL A 1118 10.29 -47.69 22.62
CA VAL A 1118 10.17 -46.24 22.80
C VAL A 1118 9.04 -45.70 21.92
N ASP A 1119 7.97 -45.18 22.52
CA ASP A 1119 6.81 -44.60 21.83
C ASP A 1119 6.11 -43.61 22.78
N ASP A 1120 5.67 -42.45 22.29
CA ASP A 1120 4.99 -41.43 23.11
C ASP A 1120 3.51 -41.75 23.35
N ASP A 1121 2.91 -42.62 22.54
CA ASP A 1121 1.55 -43.11 22.75
C ASP A 1121 1.54 -44.24 23.80
N ALA A 1122 1.09 -43.90 25.01
CA ALA A 1122 0.96 -44.83 26.12
C ALA A 1122 0.10 -46.07 25.80
N HIS A 1123 -0.89 -45.97 24.92
CA HIS A 1123 -1.75 -47.09 24.54
C HIS A 1123 -1.06 -48.02 23.54
N ALA A 1124 -0.37 -47.45 22.54
CA ALA A 1124 0.42 -48.22 21.58
C ALA A 1124 1.61 -48.92 22.26
N LEU A 1125 2.28 -48.21 23.16
CA LEU A 1125 3.39 -48.70 23.97
C LEU A 1125 2.97 -49.89 24.84
N ASP A 1126 1.82 -49.80 25.51
CA ASP A 1126 1.31 -50.89 26.37
C ASP A 1126 0.90 -52.12 25.56
N ALA A 1127 0.23 -51.91 24.41
CA ALA A 1127 -0.17 -52.99 23.52
C ALA A 1127 1.03 -53.75 22.93
N LEU A 1128 2.03 -53.03 22.39
CA LEU A 1128 3.24 -53.62 21.83
C LEU A 1128 4.09 -54.33 22.89
N ARG A 1129 4.18 -53.76 24.10
CA ARG A 1129 4.84 -54.40 25.23
C ARG A 1129 4.19 -55.76 25.53
N HIS A 1130 2.87 -55.80 25.71
CA HIS A 1130 2.17 -57.04 26.01
C HIS A 1130 2.29 -58.08 24.90
N LEU A 1131 2.27 -57.67 23.63
CA LEU A 1131 2.45 -58.58 22.49
C LEU A 1131 3.85 -59.23 22.47
N LEU A 1132 4.90 -58.44 22.70
CA LEU A 1132 6.28 -58.94 22.75
C LEU A 1132 6.54 -59.81 23.99
N GLU A 1133 5.94 -59.48 25.14
CA GLU A 1133 5.97 -60.30 26.36
C GLU A 1133 5.23 -61.64 26.17
N LEU A 1134 4.07 -61.63 25.52
CA LEU A 1134 3.31 -62.84 25.14
C LEU A 1134 4.13 -63.75 24.22
N ALA A 1135 4.96 -63.19 23.34
CA ALA A 1135 5.90 -63.91 22.49
C ALA A 1135 7.20 -64.33 23.22
N GLY A 1136 7.37 -63.98 24.51
CA GLY A 1136 8.45 -64.45 25.38
C GLY A 1136 9.64 -63.49 25.58
N ALA A 1137 9.58 -62.26 25.07
CA ALA A 1137 10.63 -61.26 25.27
C ALA A 1137 10.55 -60.58 26.65
N ASP A 1138 11.70 -60.15 27.19
CA ASP A 1138 11.80 -59.23 28.33
C ASP A 1138 11.79 -57.79 27.80
N VAL A 1139 10.69 -57.06 28.02
CA VAL A 1139 10.45 -55.76 27.38
C VAL A 1139 10.55 -54.63 28.40
N ARG A 1140 11.38 -53.63 28.12
CA ARG A 1140 11.39 -52.34 28.82
C ARG A 1140 10.78 -51.29 27.93
N ALA A 1141 9.87 -50.48 28.48
CA ALA A 1141 9.16 -49.44 27.75
C ALA A 1141 9.56 -48.05 28.23
N ALA A 1142 9.66 -47.09 27.30
CA ALA A 1142 9.92 -45.69 27.56
C ALA A 1142 8.93 -44.81 26.78
N GLY A 1143 8.39 -43.79 27.45
CA GLY A 1143 7.43 -42.85 26.87
C GLY A 1143 8.06 -41.66 26.16
N SER A 1144 9.39 -41.57 26.14
CA SER A 1144 10.12 -40.48 25.49
C SER A 1144 11.55 -40.87 25.10
N VAL A 1145 12.17 -40.08 24.23
CA VAL A 1145 13.57 -40.23 23.81
C VAL A 1145 14.53 -40.12 25.00
N GLU A 1146 14.30 -39.19 25.92
CA GLU A 1146 15.15 -38.98 27.11
C GLU A 1146 15.12 -40.20 28.02
N GLN A 1147 13.92 -40.73 28.29
CA GLN A 1147 13.77 -41.92 29.11
C GLN A 1147 14.37 -43.16 28.43
N GLY A 1148 14.19 -43.30 27.11
CA GLY A 1148 14.84 -44.34 26.32
C GLY A 1148 16.37 -44.25 26.38
N TRP A 1149 16.92 -43.05 26.28
CA TRP A 1149 18.35 -42.80 26.38
C TRP A 1149 18.92 -43.10 27.78
N GLU A 1150 18.22 -42.72 28.85
CA GLU A 1150 18.59 -43.06 30.22
C GLU A 1150 18.66 -44.58 30.43
N LEU A 1151 17.69 -45.32 29.91
CA LEU A 1151 17.68 -46.79 29.99
C LEU A 1151 18.83 -47.42 29.22
N ILE A 1152 19.18 -46.89 28.03
CA ILE A 1152 20.36 -47.32 27.28
C ILE A 1152 21.65 -46.99 28.05
N ALA A 1153 21.73 -45.80 28.65
CA ALA A 1153 22.92 -45.33 29.34
C ALA A 1153 23.18 -46.08 30.66
N ALA A 1154 22.13 -46.42 31.39
CA ALA A 1154 22.18 -47.14 32.67
C ALA A 1154 22.41 -48.66 32.52
N ALA A 1155 22.10 -49.24 31.35
CA ALA A 1155 22.14 -50.68 31.10
C ALA A 1155 23.55 -51.27 30.87
N SER A 1156 24.59 -50.78 31.54
CA SER A 1156 25.98 -51.21 31.33
C SER A 1156 26.24 -52.69 31.68
N GLU A 1157 25.49 -53.24 32.65
CA GLU A 1157 25.60 -54.65 33.06
C GLU A 1157 24.64 -55.60 32.31
N HIS A 1158 23.54 -55.07 31.72
CA HIS A 1158 22.49 -55.85 31.05
C HIS A 1158 21.88 -55.06 29.88
N PRO A 1159 22.61 -54.88 28.75
CA PRO A 1159 22.13 -54.08 27.64
C PRO A 1159 20.91 -54.71 26.95
N PRO A 1160 20.00 -53.90 26.36
CA PRO A 1160 18.98 -54.43 25.47
C PRO A 1160 19.65 -55.11 24.27
N HIS A 1161 18.95 -56.07 23.67
CA HIS A 1161 19.35 -56.73 22.43
C HIS A 1161 18.75 -56.03 21.20
N VAL A 1162 17.57 -55.41 21.37
CA VAL A 1162 16.86 -54.66 20.31
C VAL A 1162 16.33 -53.35 20.85
N LEU A 1163 16.44 -52.29 20.06
CA LEU A 1163 15.68 -51.04 20.21
C LEU A 1163 14.56 -51.02 19.18
N VAL A 1164 13.32 -50.84 19.60
CA VAL A 1164 12.18 -50.54 18.73
C VAL A 1164 11.68 -49.15 19.10
N SER A 1165 11.75 -48.19 18.19
CA SER A 1165 11.44 -46.79 18.48
C SER A 1165 10.49 -46.20 17.45
N ASP A 1166 9.47 -45.47 17.90
CA ASP A 1166 8.77 -44.53 17.01
C ASP A 1166 9.73 -43.46 16.50
N VAL A 1167 9.45 -42.94 15.31
CA VAL A 1167 10.21 -41.87 14.68
C VAL A 1167 9.61 -40.52 15.03
N ALA A 1168 8.28 -40.41 15.05
CA ALA A 1168 7.57 -39.14 15.17
C ALA A 1168 7.09 -38.88 16.61
N MET A 1169 8.02 -38.55 17.51
CA MET A 1169 7.72 -38.22 18.91
C MET A 1169 7.86 -36.71 19.21
N PRO A 1170 7.03 -36.12 20.09
CA PRO A 1170 7.13 -34.72 20.49
C PRO A 1170 8.43 -34.38 21.24
N GLY A 1171 9.03 -33.23 20.92
CA GLY A 1171 10.21 -32.69 21.61
C GLY A 1171 11.55 -33.18 21.04
N ALA A 1172 11.73 -34.50 20.91
CA ALA A 1172 12.89 -35.12 20.28
C ALA A 1172 12.45 -36.30 19.41
N ASP A 1173 12.93 -36.35 18.17
CA ASP A 1173 12.55 -37.39 17.21
C ASP A 1173 13.36 -38.69 17.42
N GLY A 1174 12.82 -39.82 16.95
CA GLY A 1174 13.50 -41.12 17.03
C GLY A 1174 14.84 -41.15 16.28
N TYR A 1175 15.01 -40.28 15.27
CA TYR A 1175 16.28 -40.10 14.57
C TYR A 1175 17.37 -39.54 15.49
N SER A 1176 17.05 -38.63 16.40
CA SER A 1176 18.01 -38.11 17.38
C SER A 1176 18.48 -39.19 18.35
N LEU A 1177 17.58 -40.10 18.77
CA LEU A 1177 17.90 -41.21 19.67
C LEU A 1177 18.90 -42.17 19.03
N VAL A 1178 18.66 -42.61 17.80
CA VAL A 1178 19.54 -43.57 17.12
C VAL A 1178 20.89 -42.93 16.76
N ARG A 1179 20.94 -41.64 16.39
CA ARG A 1179 22.20 -40.94 16.16
C ARG A 1179 23.06 -40.86 17.42
N ARG A 1180 22.46 -40.58 18.59
CA ARG A 1180 23.16 -40.60 19.88
C ARG A 1180 23.67 -42.00 20.22
N LEU A 1181 22.87 -43.04 19.96
CA LEU A 1181 23.27 -44.43 20.13
C LEU A 1181 24.49 -44.78 19.26
N ARG A 1182 24.44 -44.51 17.96
CA ARG A 1182 25.56 -44.79 17.04
C ARG A 1182 26.82 -44.01 17.38
N ALA A 1183 26.70 -42.75 17.82
CA ALA A 1183 27.84 -41.96 18.28
C ALA A 1183 28.52 -42.57 19.51
N ARG A 1184 27.72 -43.08 20.47
CA ARG A 1184 28.22 -43.77 21.67
C ARG A 1184 28.88 -45.10 21.34
N GLU A 1185 28.30 -45.91 20.45
CA GLU A 1185 28.88 -47.19 20.02
C GLU A 1185 30.24 -47.01 19.34
N ARG A 1186 30.39 -45.97 18.50
CA ARG A 1186 31.68 -45.60 17.90
C ARG A 1186 32.70 -45.14 18.94
N ALA A 1187 32.26 -44.41 19.98
CA ALA A 1187 33.15 -43.94 21.04
C ALA A 1187 33.63 -45.07 21.97
N LEU A 1188 32.85 -46.14 22.10
CA LEU A 1188 33.14 -47.30 22.97
C LEU A 1188 33.78 -48.47 22.21
N ASP A 1189 34.03 -48.34 20.90
CA ASP A 1189 34.55 -49.40 20.01
C ASP A 1189 33.83 -50.75 20.19
N THR A 1190 32.50 -50.69 20.24
CA THR A 1190 31.68 -51.86 20.59
C THR A 1190 31.63 -52.84 19.42
N ALA A 1191 32.07 -54.08 19.64
CA ALA A 1191 32.16 -55.12 18.60
C ALA A 1191 30.79 -55.56 18.02
N THR A 1192 29.70 -55.31 18.74
CA THR A 1192 28.32 -55.61 18.31
C THR A 1192 27.42 -54.41 18.60
N PRO A 1193 27.00 -53.65 17.56
CA PRO A 1193 26.06 -52.56 17.72
C PRO A 1193 24.65 -53.08 18.06
N LEU A 1194 23.88 -52.28 18.80
CA LEU A 1194 22.50 -52.57 19.15
C LEU A 1194 21.62 -52.52 17.90
N TYR A 1195 20.84 -53.58 17.66
CA TYR A 1195 19.92 -53.63 16.53
C TYR A 1195 18.73 -52.70 16.77
N ALA A 1196 18.48 -51.77 15.85
CA ALA A 1196 17.48 -50.71 16.00
C ALA A 1196 16.43 -50.76 14.86
N VAL A 1197 15.15 -50.84 15.22
CA VAL A 1197 13.99 -50.87 14.32
C VAL A 1197 13.15 -49.61 14.50
N ALA A 1198 12.90 -48.89 13.41
CA ALA A 1198 12.06 -47.69 13.39
C ALA A 1198 10.58 -48.02 13.15
N LEU A 1199 9.66 -47.43 13.92
CA LEU A 1199 8.22 -47.44 13.65
C LEU A 1199 7.83 -46.11 12.97
N THR A 1200 7.13 -46.16 11.84
CA THR A 1200 6.82 -44.97 11.03
C THR A 1200 5.34 -44.88 10.67
N GLY A 1201 4.75 -43.68 10.72
CA GLY A 1201 3.32 -43.46 10.43
C GLY A 1201 2.95 -43.45 8.93
N LEU A 1202 3.91 -43.25 8.04
CA LEU A 1202 3.73 -43.23 6.59
C LEU A 1202 4.72 -44.19 5.93
N ALA A 1203 4.18 -45.15 5.16
CA ALA A 1203 4.97 -46.15 4.46
C ALA A 1203 5.53 -45.63 3.13
N THR A 1204 6.28 -44.51 3.15
CA THR A 1204 7.03 -44.08 1.97
C THR A 1204 8.44 -44.66 1.99
N LEU A 1205 9.01 -44.91 0.81
CA LEU A 1205 10.39 -45.41 0.70
C LEU A 1205 11.41 -44.34 1.13
N GLN A 1206 11.03 -43.06 1.09
CA GLN A 1206 11.79 -41.96 1.67
C GLN A 1206 11.89 -42.03 3.20
N ASP A 1207 10.82 -42.43 3.89
CA ASP A 1207 10.84 -42.58 5.36
C ASP A 1207 11.74 -43.76 5.79
N ARG A 1208 11.73 -44.85 5.01
CA ARG A 1208 12.67 -45.96 5.18
C ARG A 1208 14.12 -45.51 4.98
N ASP A 1209 14.41 -44.86 3.85
CA ASP A 1209 15.77 -44.44 3.51
C ASP A 1209 16.28 -43.40 4.52
N ALA A 1210 15.40 -42.51 5.01
CA ALA A 1210 15.71 -41.55 6.06
C ALA A 1210 16.02 -42.25 7.40
N ALA A 1211 15.27 -43.28 7.77
CA ALA A 1211 15.54 -44.07 8.97
C ALA A 1211 16.86 -44.81 8.91
N ILE A 1212 17.15 -45.48 7.79
CA ILE A 1212 18.42 -46.18 7.59
C ILE A 1212 19.58 -45.17 7.58
N ALA A 1213 19.45 -44.05 6.88
CA ALA A 1213 20.46 -43.00 6.83
C ALA A 1213 20.72 -42.35 8.21
N ALA A 1214 19.69 -42.24 9.05
CA ALA A 1214 19.83 -41.74 10.42
C ALA A 1214 20.57 -42.72 11.35
N GLY A 1215 20.57 -44.01 11.03
CA GLY A 1215 21.31 -45.06 11.74
C GLY A 1215 20.47 -46.21 12.27
N PHE A 1216 19.18 -46.30 11.93
CA PHE A 1216 18.37 -47.50 12.18
C PHE A 1216 18.81 -48.64 11.25
N ASP A 1217 18.69 -49.88 11.73
CA ASP A 1217 19.03 -51.08 10.94
C ASP A 1217 17.83 -51.58 10.12
N ASP A 1218 16.60 -51.30 10.58
CA ASP A 1218 15.38 -51.68 9.90
C ASP A 1218 14.21 -50.72 10.22
N HIS A 1219 13.09 -50.89 9.52
CA HIS A 1219 11.89 -50.08 9.65
C HIS A 1219 10.62 -50.95 9.57
N LEU A 1220 9.53 -50.43 10.14
CA LEU A 1220 8.21 -51.03 10.09
C LEU A 1220 7.13 -49.92 10.09
N ALA A 1221 6.09 -50.12 9.28
CA ALA A 1221 5.00 -49.14 9.14
C ALA A 1221 3.93 -49.34 10.21
N LYS A 1222 3.34 -48.24 10.71
CA LYS A 1222 2.15 -48.24 11.55
C LYS A 1222 0.89 -48.30 10.64
N PRO A 1223 -0.14 -49.09 10.96
CA PRO A 1223 -0.26 -49.96 12.13
C PRO A 1223 0.67 -51.19 12.03
N VAL A 1224 1.30 -51.52 13.15
CA VAL A 1224 2.35 -52.55 13.24
C VAL A 1224 1.77 -53.94 12.98
N ASP A 1225 2.32 -54.65 12.00
CA ASP A 1225 2.09 -56.09 11.82
C ASP A 1225 2.91 -56.87 12.87
N VAL A 1226 2.21 -57.66 13.69
CA VAL A 1226 2.78 -58.36 14.84
C VAL A 1226 3.74 -59.47 14.40
N ASP A 1227 3.40 -60.22 13.34
CA ASP A 1227 4.23 -61.32 12.87
C ASP A 1227 5.53 -60.78 12.27
N LEU A 1228 5.43 -59.68 11.52
CA LEU A 1228 6.59 -59.00 10.94
C LEU A 1228 7.48 -58.33 12.01
N LEU A 1229 6.88 -57.77 13.06
CA LEU A 1229 7.64 -57.23 14.19
C LEU A 1229 8.43 -58.33 14.91
N ILE A 1230 7.81 -59.48 15.17
CA ILE A 1230 8.47 -60.63 15.79
C ILE A 1230 9.62 -61.13 14.91
N GLU A 1231 9.40 -61.24 13.60
CA GLU A 1231 10.44 -61.64 12.63
C GLU A 1231 11.65 -60.68 12.68
N LYS A 1232 11.40 -59.36 12.68
CA LYS A 1232 12.47 -58.36 12.73
C LYS A 1232 13.21 -58.36 14.06
N VAL A 1233 12.51 -58.54 15.18
CA VAL A 1233 13.13 -58.61 16.51
C VAL A 1233 13.98 -59.88 16.68
N LEU A 1234 13.61 -61.00 16.05
CA LEU A 1234 14.37 -62.25 16.07
C LEU A 1234 15.75 -62.13 15.40
N ILE A 1235 15.94 -61.20 14.46
CA ILE A 1235 17.22 -60.97 13.76
C ILE A 1235 18.34 -60.63 14.75
N ALA A 1236 18.00 -59.95 15.85
CA ALA A 1236 18.96 -59.49 16.84
C ALA A 1236 19.33 -60.54 17.89
N ARG A 1237 18.87 -61.79 17.73
CA ARG A 1237 19.26 -62.88 18.63
C ARG A 1237 20.78 -63.11 18.48
N PRO A 1238 21.57 -62.96 19.56
CA PRO A 1238 23.00 -63.26 19.51
C PRO A 1238 23.18 -64.73 19.13
N ARG A 1239 24.00 -64.99 18.09
CA ARG A 1239 24.34 -66.34 17.64
C ARG A 1239 25.40 -66.99 18.53
#